data_AF-A0A841N7Q6-F1
#
_entry.id   AF-A0A841N7Q6-F1
#
_cell.length_a   1.000
_cell.length_b   1.000
_cell.length_c   1.000
_cell.angle_alpha   90.00
_cell.angle_beta   90.00
_cell.angle_gamma   90.00
#
_symmetry.space_group_name_H-M   'P 1'
#
loop_
_entity.id
_entity.type
_entity.pdbx_description
1 polymer ?
#
loop_
_entity_poly.entity_id
_entity_poly.type
_entity_poly.pdbx_seq_one_letter_code
_entity_poly.pdbx_strand_id
1 'polypeptide(L)'
;MIKNWILYIVLLSLFPAQTFSQQLSSKPAGKKDSLMPGMSTSISFSLENISAEDRVYDMTVTASSPFIAPILAKGEFKIAAGEKTVYIVPVRIAAEAVQGQYSVILHAADQNDGIIFTKTSQITISGNRKLSLTALNSPEFIRAGETIRASFLLKNNGNISEKLILESKNAVVDNDAIITLAPNESKIIDIYKITSPELGQNEFQNLNLSVYSPDNPKENQTAYVSIKVISVKPVEDDIYHRLPVSASLSFIGMKNMGVYNDGFQGEIYGKGSLDKENKNQIEFHAVSANPVEFNSFTQYEEYFINYKRDNFFVHFGDKMYSASYLTEFARYGRGAEVRYDLKKISLGGFYNHPRFFRDIKDEFNVYSTFKIRKESEITAGYLYKIPRKGEINFGNVRLYSETHLPYTAGKFKLSKNITISGEAAYSKNKEMDGTAYMAQAQATFERLNGNIMYMRASPHFAGYFTNTSTFNGNLQYTLSRKISVFANYVQDARNFQRDTLFLAAPYRSFLQYGIQYKYLRNGMVTLYNGFQKYQDRLEPKQFDYYERYFKVSVDQQIGMFQVNLQGQFGKTNNYLSGFNGNSSFYTANIAFEKFKTSFNIYASYAVTSRYQMQNEKQIYYGARIFSRFSDKNSLSLFYQNNYVPEEYFRDRNLFEVLYHQQLFPGSDLYLSGRYSLQRGELGNKDFIFSLRYTLRLNVPVQKTADYTSLSGNISNLGVKKTEGIRLMLGSNLSVTDKDGNYLFKNIVPGDYFLEIDRSTTEINDIPNISLPASLHLINKENVFNFGLTTASTIKGIILLSEDEDKNQYSFAQFQPKTEKKKRQSIIIEVSDGEQTYRKIVFIGETFDFTYLRPGEWKVKLYRNGLDKKYKIAADSFQFSIKPSQIQSMAIHIVKQQSEIKYQQETIKVGYNEVKKKK
;
A
#
# COMPACT_ATOMS: atom_id res chain seq x y z
N MET A 1 18.47 20.04 -27.93
CA MET A 1 19.54 19.14 -28.40
C MET A 1 20.79 19.86 -28.93
N ILE A 2 20.74 21.15 -29.32
CA ILE A 2 21.92 21.88 -29.85
C ILE A 2 22.94 22.31 -28.76
N LYS A 3 22.51 22.40 -27.49
CA LYS A 3 23.40 22.86 -26.39
C LYS A 3 24.42 21.81 -25.91
N ASN A 4 24.16 20.51 -26.12
CA ASN A 4 25.11 19.45 -25.74
C ASN A 4 26.22 19.23 -26.77
N TRP A 5 25.98 19.56 -28.05
CA TRP A 5 26.99 19.42 -29.11
C TRP A 5 28.06 20.51 -29.02
N ILE A 6 27.70 21.73 -28.61
CA ILE A 6 28.66 22.83 -28.45
C ILE A 6 29.61 22.57 -27.27
N LEU A 7 29.18 21.84 -26.23
CA LEU A 7 30.04 21.49 -25.11
C LEU A 7 31.11 20.44 -25.48
N TYR A 8 30.80 19.50 -26.38
CA TYR A 8 31.78 18.55 -26.91
C TYR A 8 32.76 19.20 -27.90
N ILE A 9 32.30 20.14 -28.71
CA ILE A 9 33.16 20.85 -29.66
C ILE A 9 34.15 21.78 -28.93
N VAL A 10 33.72 22.47 -27.86
CA VAL A 10 34.60 23.35 -27.07
C VAL A 10 35.58 22.57 -26.17
N LEU A 11 35.25 21.34 -25.77
CA LEU A 11 36.20 20.46 -25.06
C LEU A 11 37.22 19.78 -26.00
N LEU A 12 36.89 19.62 -27.29
CA LEU A 12 37.78 19.02 -28.29
C LEU A 12 38.64 20.05 -29.06
N SER A 13 38.34 21.35 -29.00
CA SER A 13 39.01 22.39 -29.80
C SER A 13 40.06 23.23 -29.07
N LEU A 14 40.34 22.97 -27.78
CA LEU A 14 41.27 23.77 -26.96
C LEU A 14 42.56 23.03 -26.53
N PHE A 15 42.90 21.91 -27.15
CA PHE A 15 44.24 21.31 -27.02
C PHE A 15 44.93 21.23 -28.38
N PRO A 16 46.01 22.01 -28.62
CA PRO A 16 46.78 21.92 -29.85
C PRO A 16 47.53 20.60 -29.89
N ALA A 17 47.31 19.85 -30.97
CA ALA A 17 48.15 18.73 -31.38
C ALA A 17 49.54 19.27 -31.71
N GLN A 18 50.44 19.24 -30.72
CA GLN A 18 51.87 19.20 -30.99
C GLN A 18 52.31 17.75 -31.04
N THR A 19 52.62 17.31 -32.25
CA THR A 19 53.52 16.19 -32.52
C THR A 19 54.87 16.52 -31.92
N PHE A 20 55.10 16.08 -30.68
CA PHE A 20 56.42 15.96 -30.10
C PHE A 20 56.77 14.48 -29.99
N SER A 21 57.72 14.08 -30.80
CA SER A 21 58.61 12.95 -30.57
C SER A 21 59.06 12.97 -29.10
N GLN A 22 58.57 12.03 -28.31
CA GLN A 22 59.13 11.73 -27.00
C GLN A 22 59.89 10.42 -27.07
N GLN A 23 61.20 10.59 -26.92
CA GLN A 23 62.17 9.59 -26.49
C GLN A 23 61.55 8.52 -25.60
N LEU A 24 61.75 7.27 -26.02
CA LEU A 24 61.64 6.08 -25.20
C LEU A 24 62.44 6.30 -23.91
N SER A 25 61.75 6.70 -22.83
CA SER A 25 62.33 6.72 -21.50
C SER A 25 62.30 5.29 -20.99
N SER A 26 63.48 4.70 -20.93
CA SER A 26 63.79 3.41 -20.34
C SER A 26 63.53 3.42 -18.82
N LYS A 27 62.26 3.28 -18.43
CA LYS A 27 61.87 2.80 -17.09
C LYS A 27 60.68 1.84 -17.23
N PRO A 28 60.85 0.55 -16.87
CA PRO A 28 59.74 -0.40 -16.89
C PRO A 28 58.68 0.02 -15.87
N ALA A 29 57.43 -0.07 -16.31
CA ALA A 29 56.23 0.36 -15.61
C ALA A 29 56.13 -0.23 -14.19
N GLY A 30 56.29 0.63 -13.18
CA GLY A 30 55.97 0.33 -11.79
C GLY A 30 54.65 0.99 -11.37
N LYS A 31 53.53 0.69 -12.05
CA LYS A 31 52.20 0.96 -11.48
C LYS A 31 51.82 -0.26 -10.64
N LYS A 32 51.84 -0.10 -9.32
CA LYS A 32 51.35 -1.09 -8.35
C LYS A 32 49.83 -1.17 -8.45
N ASP A 33 49.34 -1.88 -9.46
CA ASP A 33 47.90 -2.10 -9.65
C ASP A 33 47.39 -3.09 -8.59
N SER A 34 46.28 -2.71 -7.95
CA SER A 34 45.62 -3.51 -6.91
C SER A 34 44.95 -4.72 -7.57
N LEU A 35 45.37 -5.93 -7.20
CA LEU A 35 44.95 -7.19 -7.83
C LEU A 35 43.67 -7.71 -7.18
N MET A 36 42.75 -8.26 -7.98
CA MET A 36 41.53 -8.88 -7.45
C MET A 36 41.76 -10.37 -7.11
N PRO A 37 41.15 -10.88 -6.02
CA PRO A 37 41.19 -12.31 -5.69
C PRO A 37 40.48 -13.14 -6.77
N GLY A 38 40.90 -14.40 -6.95
CA GLY A 38 40.29 -15.34 -7.91
C GLY A 38 40.71 -15.15 -9.37
N MET A 39 41.67 -14.27 -9.65
CA MET A 39 42.21 -14.03 -10.99
C MET A 39 43.62 -14.61 -11.16
N SER A 40 44.00 -14.88 -12.41
CA SER A 40 45.39 -15.12 -12.81
C SER A 40 45.96 -13.85 -13.41
N THR A 41 47.17 -13.47 -13.00
CA THR A 41 47.87 -12.28 -13.48
C THR A 41 49.35 -12.56 -13.65
N SER A 42 50.11 -11.62 -14.19
CA SER A 42 51.52 -11.77 -14.48
C SER A 42 52.34 -10.69 -13.79
N ILE A 43 53.37 -11.08 -13.04
CA ILE A 43 54.28 -10.17 -12.34
C ILE A 43 55.59 -10.12 -13.13
N SER A 44 56.00 -8.91 -13.50
CA SER A 44 57.22 -8.69 -14.29
C SER A 44 58.42 -8.36 -13.39
N PHE A 45 59.52 -9.08 -13.59
CA PHE A 45 60.81 -8.81 -12.94
C PHE A 45 61.82 -8.36 -13.99
N SER A 46 62.41 -7.17 -13.84
CA SER A 46 63.49 -6.71 -14.72
C SER A 46 64.81 -7.37 -14.29
N LEU A 47 65.40 -8.12 -15.22
CA LEU A 47 66.68 -8.81 -15.07
C LEU A 47 67.70 -8.20 -16.03
N GLU A 48 68.96 -8.16 -15.63
CA GLU A 48 70.04 -7.55 -16.40
C GLU A 48 71.29 -8.40 -16.25
N ASN A 49 71.83 -8.90 -17.37
CA ASN A 49 73.09 -9.62 -17.39
C ASN A 49 74.21 -8.63 -17.68
N ILE A 50 74.93 -8.22 -16.63
CA ILE A 50 76.06 -7.28 -16.73
C ILE A 50 77.38 -7.95 -17.16
N SER A 51 77.39 -9.26 -17.42
CA SER A 51 78.59 -10.01 -17.80
C SER A 51 78.77 -10.07 -19.32
N ALA A 52 80.00 -10.34 -19.77
CA ALA A 52 80.39 -10.42 -21.17
C ALA A 52 80.01 -11.75 -21.85
N GLU A 53 79.40 -12.68 -21.11
CA GLU A 53 78.99 -14.00 -21.61
C GLU A 53 77.48 -14.20 -21.40
N ASP A 54 76.89 -15.05 -22.25
CA ASP A 54 75.50 -15.48 -22.10
C ASP A 54 75.35 -16.29 -20.81
N ARG A 55 74.37 -15.93 -19.98
CA ARG A 55 74.12 -16.62 -18.71
C ARG A 55 72.78 -17.34 -18.74
N VAL A 56 72.74 -18.55 -18.18
CA VAL A 56 71.53 -19.35 -18.02
C VAL A 56 71.23 -19.45 -16.53
N TYR A 57 70.03 -19.01 -16.15
CA TYR A 57 69.59 -19.01 -14.77
C TYR A 57 68.49 -20.05 -14.53
N ASP A 58 68.66 -20.85 -13.48
CA ASP A 58 67.61 -21.66 -12.87
C ASP A 58 66.74 -20.75 -12.00
N MET A 59 65.55 -20.43 -12.50
CA MET A 59 64.59 -19.57 -11.84
C MET A 59 63.68 -20.41 -10.95
N THR A 60 63.54 -20.02 -9.69
CA THR A 60 62.53 -20.56 -8.76
C THR A 60 61.71 -19.43 -8.17
N VAL A 61 60.38 -19.59 -8.16
CA VAL A 61 59.46 -18.57 -7.66
C VAL A 61 58.78 -19.07 -6.40
N THR A 62 58.80 -18.23 -5.37
CA THR A 62 58.02 -18.42 -4.15
C THR A 62 57.12 -17.19 -3.88
N ALA A 63 56.09 -17.37 -3.07
CA ALA A 63 55.19 -16.29 -2.67
C ALA A 63 55.03 -16.28 -1.14
N SER A 64 54.72 -15.11 -0.57
CA SER A 64 54.53 -14.94 0.87
C SER A 64 53.29 -15.62 1.44
N SER A 65 52.43 -16.21 0.59
CA SER A 65 51.22 -16.91 1.00
C SER A 65 50.93 -18.10 0.09
N PRO A 66 50.44 -19.24 0.62
CA PRO A 66 50.01 -20.38 -0.20
C PRO A 66 48.80 -20.06 -1.09
N PHE A 67 48.07 -18.96 -0.81
CA PHE A 67 46.94 -18.49 -1.62
C PHE A 67 47.37 -17.73 -2.89
N ILE A 68 48.68 -17.51 -3.08
CA ILE A 68 49.27 -16.96 -4.31
C ILE A 68 50.21 -18.02 -4.85
N ALA A 69 49.77 -18.74 -5.87
CA ALA A 69 50.55 -19.82 -6.45
C ALA A 69 51.18 -19.37 -7.77
N PRO A 70 52.51 -19.42 -7.93
CA PRO A 70 53.12 -19.27 -9.24
C PRO A 70 52.71 -20.45 -10.12
N ILE A 71 52.25 -20.16 -11.34
CA ILE A 71 51.84 -21.19 -12.31
C ILE A 71 53.09 -21.91 -12.85
N LEU A 72 54.20 -21.20 -12.99
CA LEU A 72 55.52 -21.73 -13.31
C LEU A 72 56.45 -21.47 -12.12
N ALA A 73 56.58 -22.47 -11.24
CA ALA A 73 57.39 -22.35 -10.02
C ALA A 73 58.89 -22.56 -10.27
N LYS A 74 59.26 -23.23 -11.37
CA LYS A 74 60.63 -23.44 -11.82
C LYS A 74 60.74 -23.25 -13.33
N GLY A 75 61.84 -22.71 -13.81
CA GLY A 75 62.13 -22.63 -15.23
C GLY A 75 63.55 -22.15 -15.50
N GLU A 76 64.06 -22.43 -16.69
CA GLU A 76 65.37 -21.95 -17.14
C GLU A 76 65.19 -20.69 -17.99
N PHE A 77 66.05 -19.71 -17.79
CA PHE A 77 65.99 -18.47 -18.56
C PHE A 77 67.39 -18.01 -18.96
N LYS A 78 67.62 -17.93 -20.27
CA LYS A 78 68.87 -17.46 -20.86
C LYS A 78 68.80 -15.94 -21.08
N ILE A 79 69.82 -15.22 -20.61
CA ILE A 79 69.97 -13.78 -20.81
C ILE A 79 71.30 -13.55 -21.54
N ALA A 80 71.25 -12.93 -22.73
CA ALA A 80 72.47 -12.69 -23.49
C ALA A 80 73.41 -11.71 -22.80
N ALA A 81 74.70 -11.74 -23.14
CA ALA A 81 75.70 -10.83 -22.61
C ALA A 81 75.28 -9.34 -22.77
N GLY A 82 75.28 -8.57 -21.68
CA GLY A 82 74.88 -7.15 -21.69
C GLY A 82 73.38 -6.87 -21.89
N GLU A 83 72.52 -7.90 -21.94
CA GLU A 83 71.09 -7.74 -22.21
C GLU A 83 70.29 -7.39 -20.94
N LYS A 84 69.35 -6.45 -21.09
CA LYS A 84 68.32 -6.15 -20.09
C LYS A 84 66.98 -6.65 -20.57
N THR A 85 66.41 -7.61 -19.86
CA THR A 85 65.20 -8.33 -20.25
C THR A 85 64.19 -8.39 -19.09
N VAL A 86 62.96 -8.76 -19.38
CA VAL A 86 61.87 -8.85 -18.38
C VAL A 86 61.44 -10.30 -18.27
N TYR A 87 61.59 -10.87 -17.08
CA TYR A 87 61.07 -12.19 -16.75
C TYR A 87 59.66 -12.07 -16.19
N ILE A 88 58.70 -12.68 -16.88
CA ILE A 88 57.28 -12.60 -16.53
C ILE A 88 56.89 -13.86 -15.78
N VAL A 89 56.43 -13.69 -14.55
CA VAL A 89 55.94 -14.76 -13.69
C VAL A 89 54.42 -14.76 -13.65
N PRO A 90 53.75 -15.72 -14.31
CA PRO A 90 52.31 -15.89 -14.16
C PRO A 90 51.99 -16.44 -12.76
N VAL A 91 51.12 -15.75 -12.02
CA VAL A 91 50.63 -16.14 -10.69
C VAL A 91 49.12 -16.28 -10.69
N ARG A 92 48.62 -17.26 -9.94
CA ARG A 92 47.20 -17.46 -9.66
C ARG A 92 46.91 -17.02 -8.24
N ILE A 93 45.97 -16.10 -8.07
CA ILE A 93 45.50 -15.63 -6.77
C ILE A 93 44.22 -16.39 -6.43
N ALA A 94 44.21 -17.12 -5.33
CA ALA A 94 43.03 -17.83 -4.84
C ALA A 94 41.90 -16.84 -4.52
N ALA A 95 40.65 -17.29 -4.56
CA ALA A 95 39.51 -16.43 -4.25
C ALA A 95 39.45 -16.07 -2.76
N GLU A 96 40.03 -16.92 -1.92
CA GLU A 96 40.10 -16.84 -0.47
C GLU A 96 41.26 -15.96 0.03
N ALA A 97 42.10 -15.45 -0.89
CA ALA A 97 43.24 -14.62 -0.53
C ALA A 97 42.76 -13.30 0.11
N VAL A 98 43.03 -13.14 1.41
CA VAL A 98 42.58 -12.00 2.21
C VAL A 98 43.12 -10.68 1.65
N GLN A 99 42.38 -9.59 1.83
CA GLN A 99 42.87 -8.25 1.50
C GLN A 99 44.16 -7.94 2.27
N GLY A 100 45.21 -7.52 1.56
CA GLY A 100 46.50 -7.23 2.17
C GLY A 100 47.64 -7.05 1.18
N GLN A 101 48.85 -6.82 1.71
CA GLN A 101 50.08 -6.80 0.93
C GLN A 101 50.77 -8.16 0.98
N TYR A 102 51.21 -8.63 -0.18
CA TYR A 102 51.90 -9.91 -0.36
C TYR A 102 53.13 -9.69 -1.23
N SER A 103 54.08 -10.61 -1.16
CA SER A 103 55.28 -10.57 -1.99
C SER A 103 55.41 -11.82 -2.86
N VAL A 104 55.88 -11.63 -4.08
CA VAL A 104 56.34 -12.70 -4.96
C VAL A 104 57.84 -12.54 -5.13
N ILE A 105 58.55 -13.62 -4.84
CA ILE A 105 60.00 -13.66 -4.70
C ILE A 105 60.54 -14.58 -5.80
N LEU A 106 61.41 -14.02 -6.64
CA LEU A 106 62.11 -14.72 -7.71
C LEU A 106 63.54 -14.99 -7.23
N HIS A 107 63.91 -16.24 -7.10
CA HIS A 107 65.28 -16.68 -6.86
C HIS A 107 65.86 -17.20 -8.16
N ALA A 108 66.99 -16.67 -8.58
CA ALA A 108 67.69 -17.08 -9.79
C ALA A 108 69.07 -17.61 -9.38
N ALA A 109 69.38 -18.86 -9.74
CA ALA A 109 70.69 -19.46 -9.54
C ALA A 109 71.39 -19.60 -10.90
N ASP A 110 72.58 -19.05 -11.02
CA ASP A 110 73.39 -19.17 -12.23
C ASP A 110 73.95 -20.60 -12.38
N GLN A 111 73.78 -21.21 -13.56
CA GLN A 111 74.26 -22.56 -13.82
C GLN A 111 75.80 -22.65 -13.93
N ASN A 112 76.49 -21.55 -14.25
CA ASN A 112 77.93 -21.57 -14.53
C ASN A 112 78.80 -21.32 -13.30
N ASP A 113 78.42 -20.37 -12.43
CA ASP A 113 79.20 -19.97 -11.25
C ASP A 113 78.44 -20.13 -9.92
N GLY A 114 77.18 -20.57 -9.95
CA GLY A 114 76.39 -20.85 -8.75
C GLY A 114 75.93 -19.59 -7.99
N ILE A 115 76.10 -18.40 -8.58
CA ILE A 115 75.70 -17.13 -7.94
C ILE A 115 74.16 -17.06 -7.90
N ILE A 116 73.61 -16.85 -6.70
CA ILE A 116 72.17 -16.72 -6.48
C ILE A 116 71.81 -15.26 -6.24
N PHE A 117 70.85 -14.74 -6.98
CA PHE A 117 70.23 -13.45 -6.67
C PHE A 117 68.72 -13.58 -6.47
N THR A 118 68.18 -12.69 -5.65
CA THR A 118 66.74 -12.67 -5.33
C THR A 118 66.14 -11.32 -5.67
N LYS A 119 64.99 -11.32 -6.36
CA LYS A 119 64.18 -10.13 -6.63
C LYS A 119 62.81 -10.31 -6.00
N THR A 120 62.35 -9.29 -5.26
CA THR A 120 61.05 -9.30 -4.60
C THR A 120 60.15 -8.24 -5.19
N SER A 121 58.94 -8.64 -5.60
CA SER A 121 57.88 -7.72 -6.05
C SER A 121 56.74 -7.72 -5.03
N GLN A 122 56.29 -6.52 -4.66
CA GLN A 122 55.18 -6.32 -3.72
C GLN A 122 53.87 -6.18 -4.51
N ILE A 123 52.89 -7.00 -4.16
CA ILE A 123 51.54 -6.99 -4.73
C ILE A 123 50.51 -6.70 -3.65
N THR A 124 49.45 -5.95 -4.01
CA THR A 124 48.34 -5.65 -3.10
C THR A 124 47.10 -6.37 -3.59
N ILE A 125 46.45 -7.16 -2.73
CA ILE A 125 45.15 -7.78 -3.01
C ILE A 125 44.05 -6.84 -2.52
N SER A 126 43.16 -6.45 -3.42
CA SER A 126 41.97 -5.64 -3.13
C SER A 126 40.93 -6.42 -2.33
N GLY A 127 40.24 -5.74 -1.42
CA GLY A 127 39.06 -6.30 -0.77
C GLY A 127 37.88 -6.38 -1.74
N ASN A 128 37.18 -7.51 -1.73
CA ASN A 128 35.99 -7.82 -2.51
C ASN A 128 34.90 -8.33 -1.56
N ARG A 129 33.81 -7.57 -1.43
CA ARG A 129 32.64 -7.88 -0.58
C ARG A 129 31.61 -8.63 -1.40
N LYS A 130 31.13 -9.78 -0.92
CA LYS A 130 30.10 -10.55 -1.62
C LYS A 130 29.33 -11.45 -0.67
N LEU A 131 28.29 -10.92 -0.03
CA LEU A 131 27.40 -11.71 0.82
C LEU A 131 26.30 -12.38 -0.02
N SER A 132 25.92 -13.59 0.36
CA SER A 132 24.73 -14.26 -0.17
C SER A 132 23.86 -14.77 0.96
N LEU A 133 22.56 -14.49 0.89
CA LEU A 133 21.55 -14.96 1.83
C LEU A 133 20.49 -15.75 1.07
N THR A 134 20.25 -16.98 1.49
CA THR A 134 19.29 -17.89 0.83
C THR A 134 18.40 -18.57 1.86
N ALA A 135 17.11 -18.76 1.55
CA ALA A 135 16.22 -19.54 2.40
C ALA A 135 16.60 -21.03 2.30
N LEU A 136 16.76 -21.70 3.44
CA LEU A 136 17.16 -23.10 3.51
C LEU A 136 15.96 -24.00 3.80
N ASN A 137 15.24 -23.71 4.87
CA ASN A 137 14.09 -24.51 5.29
C ASN A 137 13.01 -23.60 5.88
N SER A 138 11.75 -23.86 5.51
CA SER A 138 10.57 -23.24 6.10
C SER A 138 9.38 -24.17 5.92
N PRO A 139 8.48 -24.26 6.92
CA PRO A 139 7.23 -24.98 6.76
C PRO A 139 6.37 -24.28 5.70
N GLU A 140 5.74 -25.05 4.82
CA GLU A 140 4.79 -24.49 3.84
C GLU A 140 3.48 -24.06 4.52
N PHE A 141 3.07 -24.81 5.55
CA PHE A 141 1.86 -24.55 6.33
C PHE A 141 2.12 -24.70 7.82
N ILE A 142 1.37 -23.96 8.61
CA ILE A 142 1.40 -24.06 10.08
C ILE A 142 -0.01 -23.90 10.66
N ARG A 143 -0.28 -24.53 11.80
CA ARG A 143 -1.54 -24.34 12.52
C ARG A 143 -1.51 -23.02 13.30
N ALA A 144 -2.61 -22.27 13.28
CA ALA A 144 -2.76 -21.07 14.08
C ALA A 144 -2.57 -21.36 15.58
N GLY A 145 -1.72 -20.58 16.24
CA GLY A 145 -1.27 -20.79 17.62
C GLY A 145 0.10 -21.45 17.74
N GLU A 146 0.63 -22.05 16.66
CA GLU A 146 1.98 -22.61 16.64
C GLU A 146 3.04 -21.57 16.22
N THR A 147 4.31 -21.94 16.38
CA THR A 147 5.46 -21.09 16.08
C THR A 147 6.05 -21.43 14.71
N ILE A 148 6.05 -20.46 13.81
CA ILE A 148 6.77 -20.56 12.53
C ILE A 148 8.26 -20.53 12.85
N ARG A 149 9.02 -21.52 12.36
CA ARG A 149 10.49 -21.53 12.38
C ARG A 149 11.00 -21.60 10.94
N ALA A 150 11.92 -20.71 10.60
CA ALA A 150 12.54 -20.68 9.27
C ALA A 150 14.05 -20.50 9.38
N SER A 151 14.79 -21.19 8.54
CA SER A 151 16.25 -21.23 8.53
C SER A 151 16.79 -20.62 7.23
N PHE A 152 17.82 -19.79 7.36
CA PHE A 152 18.47 -19.10 6.24
C PHE A 152 19.97 -19.41 6.23
N LEU A 153 20.51 -19.70 5.06
CA LEU A 153 21.94 -19.85 4.86
C LEU A 153 22.55 -18.51 4.46
N LEU A 154 23.39 -17.97 5.34
CA LEU A 154 24.19 -16.79 5.09
C LEU A 154 25.63 -17.20 4.81
N LYS A 155 26.19 -16.75 3.70
CA LYS A 155 27.55 -17.06 3.27
C LYS A 155 28.31 -15.81 2.85
N ASN A 156 29.55 -15.70 3.30
CA ASN A 156 30.49 -14.69 2.83
C ASN A 156 31.29 -15.24 1.64
N ASN A 157 30.92 -14.87 0.41
CA ASN A 157 31.68 -15.20 -0.80
C ASN A 157 32.75 -14.15 -1.14
N GLY A 158 32.97 -13.18 -0.25
CA GLY A 158 34.05 -12.20 -0.37
C GLY A 158 35.37 -12.72 0.21
N ASN A 159 36.41 -11.89 0.08
CA ASN A 159 37.75 -12.16 0.65
C ASN A 159 38.07 -11.30 1.88
N ILE A 160 37.09 -10.61 2.43
CA ILE A 160 37.23 -9.83 3.66
C ILE A 160 36.36 -10.40 4.76
N SER A 161 36.80 -10.29 6.01
CA SER A 161 35.95 -10.60 7.17
C SER A 161 34.93 -9.48 7.36
N GLU A 162 33.65 -9.81 7.47
CA GLU A 162 32.58 -8.84 7.61
C GLU A 162 31.84 -9.00 8.94
N LYS A 163 31.69 -7.89 9.67
CA LYS A 163 30.79 -7.77 10.81
C LYS A 163 29.40 -7.39 10.29
N LEU A 164 28.41 -8.21 10.58
CA LEU A 164 27.05 -8.14 10.01
C LEU A 164 26.01 -8.00 11.11
N ILE A 165 24.99 -7.19 10.84
CA ILE A 165 23.78 -7.06 11.66
C ILE A 165 22.67 -7.87 11.01
N LEU A 166 21.96 -8.66 11.82
CA LEU A 166 20.80 -9.46 11.44
C LEU A 166 19.53 -8.75 11.90
N GLU A 167 18.61 -8.48 10.98
CA GLU A 167 17.36 -7.80 11.29
C GLU A 167 16.17 -8.48 10.59
N SER A 168 15.06 -8.66 11.30
CA SER A 168 13.78 -9.05 10.73
C SER A 168 12.72 -8.02 11.13
N LYS A 169 11.81 -7.70 10.20
CA LYS A 169 10.70 -6.77 10.48
C LYS A 169 9.51 -7.47 11.13
N ASN A 170 9.35 -8.76 10.82
CA ASN A 170 8.12 -9.51 11.08
C ASN A 170 8.35 -10.78 11.90
N ALA A 171 9.59 -11.06 12.33
CA ALA A 171 10.00 -12.23 13.10
C ALA A 171 11.09 -11.86 14.11
N VAL A 172 11.42 -12.79 15.01
CA VAL A 172 12.53 -12.69 15.97
C VAL A 172 13.68 -13.56 15.47
N VAL A 173 14.91 -13.05 15.55
CA VAL A 173 16.14 -13.80 15.21
C VAL A 173 16.59 -14.56 16.47
N ASP A 174 16.80 -15.88 16.36
CA ASP A 174 17.17 -16.74 17.53
C ASP A 174 18.63 -16.51 17.99
N ASN A 175 19.50 -16.07 17.08
CA ASN A 175 20.93 -15.81 17.33
C ASN A 175 21.22 -14.35 17.73
N ASP A 176 22.43 -14.09 18.25
CA ASP A 176 22.95 -12.73 18.45
C ASP A 176 22.74 -11.86 17.21
N ALA A 177 22.21 -10.65 17.42
CA ALA A 177 21.89 -9.70 16.35
C ALA A 177 23.13 -9.25 15.54
N ILE A 178 24.33 -9.58 16.01
CA ILE A 178 25.60 -9.24 15.38
C ILE A 178 26.45 -10.50 15.24
N ILE A 179 26.95 -10.77 14.04
CA ILE A 179 27.86 -11.88 13.76
C ILE A 179 29.05 -11.39 12.93
N THR A 180 30.16 -12.11 13.00
CA THR A 180 31.33 -11.89 12.14
C THR A 180 31.52 -13.13 11.29
N LEU A 181 31.66 -12.97 9.96
CA LEU A 181 31.91 -14.06 9.02
C LEU A 181 33.25 -13.85 8.32
N ALA A 182 34.15 -14.82 8.47
CA ALA A 182 35.41 -14.89 7.73
C ALA A 182 35.17 -15.14 6.23
N PRO A 183 36.16 -14.89 5.37
CA PRO A 183 36.09 -15.25 3.95
C PRO A 183 35.68 -16.72 3.73
N ASN A 184 34.71 -16.96 2.85
CA ASN A 184 34.15 -18.28 2.52
C ASN A 184 33.45 -19.03 3.68
N GLU A 185 33.27 -18.38 4.84
CA GLU A 185 32.49 -18.94 5.95
C GLU A 185 30.98 -18.86 5.68
N SER A 186 30.24 -19.86 6.14
CA SER A 186 28.79 -19.91 6.06
C SER A 186 28.17 -20.25 7.41
N LYS A 187 27.06 -19.59 7.75
CA LYS A 187 26.31 -19.80 8.99
C LYS A 187 24.81 -19.92 8.69
N ILE A 188 24.14 -20.83 9.41
CA ILE A 188 22.69 -20.95 9.38
C ILE A 188 22.10 -20.02 10.43
N ILE A 189 21.13 -19.20 10.01
CA ILE A 189 20.42 -18.25 10.85
C ILE A 189 18.97 -18.67 10.94
N ASP A 190 18.51 -18.94 12.15
CA ASP A 190 17.11 -19.28 12.43
C ASP A 190 16.34 -18.04 12.89
N ILE A 191 15.12 -17.93 12.38
CA ILE A 191 14.13 -16.94 12.82
C ILE A 191 12.84 -17.64 13.21
N TYR A 192 12.09 -17.03 14.12
CA TYR A 192 10.79 -17.55 14.51
C TYR A 192 9.72 -16.47 14.69
N LYS A 193 8.46 -16.89 14.56
CA LYS A 193 7.28 -16.05 14.82
C LYS A 193 6.15 -16.88 15.42
N ILE A 194 5.59 -16.42 16.54
CA ILE A 194 4.41 -17.04 17.16
C ILE A 194 3.16 -16.56 16.42
N THR A 195 2.31 -17.49 15.98
CA THR A 195 1.03 -17.17 15.34
C THR A 195 -0.10 -17.05 16.35
N SER A 196 -1.14 -16.26 16.04
CA SER A 196 -2.29 -16.10 16.93
C SER A 196 -3.23 -17.31 16.84
N PRO A 197 -3.66 -17.93 17.96
CA PRO A 197 -4.66 -19.00 17.96
C PRO A 197 -6.07 -18.50 17.62
N GLU A 198 -6.32 -17.18 17.70
CA GLU A 198 -7.62 -16.55 17.39
C GLU A 198 -7.72 -16.10 15.92
N LEU A 199 -6.85 -16.63 15.06
CA LEU A 199 -6.90 -16.35 13.63
C LEU A 199 -8.21 -16.91 13.04
N GLY A 200 -9.09 -16.03 12.56
CA GLY A 200 -10.43 -16.41 12.06
C GLY A 200 -10.47 -16.91 10.60
N GLN A 201 -9.40 -16.74 9.83
CA GLN A 201 -9.31 -17.17 8.43
C GLN A 201 -7.88 -17.59 8.08
N ASN A 202 -7.72 -18.45 7.08
CA ASN A 202 -6.39 -18.83 6.60
C ASN A 202 -5.68 -17.62 5.97
N GLU A 203 -4.42 -17.37 6.35
CA GLU A 203 -3.65 -16.23 5.85
C GLU A 203 -2.20 -16.63 5.49
N PHE A 204 -1.53 -15.81 4.68
CA PHE A 204 -0.11 -15.96 4.39
C PHE A 204 0.72 -15.04 5.29
N GLN A 205 1.66 -15.61 6.03
CA GLN A 205 2.66 -14.89 6.80
C GLN A 205 3.99 -14.88 6.04
N ASN A 206 4.42 -13.68 5.64
CA ASN A 206 5.70 -13.46 4.97
C ASN A 206 6.75 -13.03 5.99
N LEU A 207 7.73 -13.89 6.22
CA LEU A 207 8.87 -13.60 7.08
C LEU A 207 10.07 -13.21 6.22
N ASN A 208 10.88 -12.29 6.73
CA ASN A 208 12.08 -11.84 6.05
C ASN A 208 13.26 -11.81 7.00
N LEU A 209 14.45 -12.07 6.48
CA LEU A 209 15.71 -11.83 7.16
C LEU A 209 16.53 -10.88 6.30
N SER A 210 16.98 -9.77 6.89
CA SER A 210 17.85 -8.79 6.26
C SER A 210 19.20 -8.79 6.96
N VAL A 211 20.27 -8.76 6.17
CA VAL A 211 21.64 -8.79 6.65
C VAL A 211 22.41 -7.65 5.99
N TYR A 212 23.11 -6.85 6.79
CA TYR A 212 23.92 -5.73 6.29
C TYR A 212 25.13 -5.47 7.18
N SER A 213 26.16 -4.86 6.61
CA SER A 213 27.34 -4.41 7.36
C SER A 213 27.12 -3.00 7.92
N PRO A 214 27.49 -2.71 9.20
CA PRO A 214 27.42 -1.37 9.77
C PRO A 214 28.20 -0.33 8.96
N ASP A 215 29.32 -0.74 8.37
CA ASP A 215 30.20 0.15 7.60
C ASP A 215 29.63 0.45 6.21
N ASN A 216 28.77 -0.43 5.68
CA ASN A 216 28.15 -0.30 4.36
C ASN A 216 26.68 -0.74 4.37
N PRO A 217 25.78 0.03 5.00
CA PRO A 217 24.37 -0.35 5.15
C PRO A 217 23.59 -0.37 3.83
N LYS A 218 24.17 0.18 2.74
CA LYS A 218 23.55 0.19 1.40
C LYS A 218 23.66 -1.16 0.66
N GLU A 219 24.54 -2.05 1.11
CA GLU A 219 24.74 -3.39 0.51
C GLU A 219 23.98 -4.45 1.30
N ASN A 220 22.69 -4.22 1.56
CA ASN A 220 21.86 -5.14 2.31
C ASN A 220 21.41 -6.33 1.45
N GLN A 221 21.39 -7.52 2.06
CA GLN A 221 20.81 -8.73 1.47
C GLN A 221 19.54 -9.10 2.22
N THR A 222 18.45 -9.37 1.52
CA THR A 222 17.19 -9.79 2.14
C THR A 222 16.65 -11.03 1.46
N ALA A 223 16.28 -12.02 2.27
CA ALA A 223 15.60 -13.23 1.83
C ALA A 223 14.22 -13.33 2.48
N TYR A 224 13.29 -13.99 1.78
CA TYR A 224 11.88 -14.09 2.19
C TYR A 224 11.43 -15.56 2.18
N VAL A 225 10.52 -15.87 3.10
CA VAL A 225 9.77 -17.12 3.13
C VAL A 225 8.28 -16.79 3.33
N SER A 226 7.41 -17.55 2.68
CA SER A 226 5.96 -17.40 2.79
C SER A 226 5.36 -18.68 3.36
N ILE A 227 4.62 -18.56 4.46
CA ILE A 227 4.03 -19.69 5.18
C ILE A 227 2.52 -19.45 5.27
N LYS A 228 1.72 -20.44 4.91
CA LYS A 228 0.26 -20.36 5.04
C LYS A 228 -0.18 -20.83 6.43
N VAL A 229 -0.75 -19.93 7.21
CA VAL A 229 -1.29 -20.22 8.54
C VAL A 229 -2.73 -20.71 8.38
N ILE A 230 -3.01 -21.91 8.88
CA ILE A 230 -4.33 -22.54 8.85
C ILE A 230 -5.07 -22.19 10.14
N SER A 231 -6.22 -21.55 10.02
CA SER A 231 -7.10 -21.23 11.14
C SER A 231 -7.61 -22.49 11.82
N VAL A 232 -7.60 -22.49 13.15
CA VAL A 232 -8.18 -23.55 14.00
C VAL A 232 -9.61 -23.24 14.44
N LYS A 233 -10.03 -21.99 14.29
CA LYS A 233 -11.35 -21.48 14.67
C LYS A 233 -11.86 -20.58 13.53
N PRO A 234 -12.19 -21.15 12.36
CA PRO A 234 -12.66 -20.34 11.26
C PRO A 234 -13.98 -19.63 11.65
N VAL A 235 -14.06 -18.34 11.34
CA VAL A 235 -15.22 -17.48 11.60
C VAL A 235 -16.00 -17.27 10.30
N GLU A 236 -17.31 -17.06 10.38
CA GLU A 236 -18.11 -16.75 9.19
C GLU A 236 -17.73 -15.38 8.60
N ASP A 237 -17.59 -15.33 7.28
CA ASP A 237 -17.34 -14.09 6.55
C ASP A 237 -18.59 -13.21 6.54
N ASP A 238 -18.37 -11.89 6.56
CA ASP A 238 -19.47 -10.93 6.40
C ASP A 238 -19.97 -10.96 4.95
N ILE A 239 -21.08 -11.65 4.74
CA ILE A 239 -21.70 -11.81 3.42
C ILE A 239 -22.45 -10.56 2.95
N TYR A 240 -22.58 -9.52 3.79
CA TYR A 240 -23.33 -8.31 3.46
C TYR A 240 -22.42 -7.16 3.06
N HIS A 241 -22.75 -6.49 1.95
CA HIS A 241 -22.32 -5.12 1.74
C HIS A 241 -23.07 -4.24 2.74
N ARG A 242 -22.33 -3.42 3.49
CA ARG A 242 -22.88 -2.60 4.56
C ARG A 242 -22.74 -1.11 4.26
N LEU A 243 -23.83 -0.38 4.50
CA LEU A 243 -23.89 1.07 4.41
C LEU A 243 -23.58 1.68 5.79
N PRO A 244 -22.58 2.56 5.90
CA PRO A 244 -22.32 3.33 7.12
C PRO A 244 -23.47 4.31 7.40
N VAL A 245 -24.10 4.16 8.57
CA VAL A 245 -25.18 5.01 9.07
C VAL A 245 -24.86 5.43 10.50
N SER A 246 -25.00 6.70 10.83
CA SER A 246 -24.86 7.24 12.18
C SER A 246 -26.19 7.79 12.69
N ALA A 247 -26.53 7.44 13.92
CA ALA A 247 -27.61 8.06 14.67
C ALA A 247 -27.02 8.82 15.85
N SER A 248 -27.41 10.07 16.03
CA SER A 248 -26.93 10.94 17.10
C SER A 248 -28.08 11.52 17.90
N LEU A 249 -27.87 11.65 19.21
CA LEU A 249 -28.74 12.37 20.11
C LEU A 249 -27.92 13.44 20.83
N SER A 250 -28.34 14.69 20.70
CA SER A 250 -27.68 15.84 21.31
C SER A 250 -28.59 16.52 22.31
N PHE A 251 -28.14 16.74 23.53
CA PHE A 251 -28.75 17.70 24.45
C PHE A 251 -28.04 19.03 24.30
N ILE A 252 -28.79 20.10 24.01
CA ILE A 252 -28.25 21.44 23.78
C ILE A 252 -28.91 22.40 24.76
N GLY A 253 -28.10 23.15 25.50
CA GLY A 253 -28.56 24.23 26.37
C GLY A 253 -27.87 25.54 25.99
N MET A 254 -28.62 26.63 25.94
CA MET A 254 -28.12 27.95 25.60
C MET A 254 -28.70 29.01 26.51
N LYS A 255 -27.83 29.86 27.07
CA LYS A 255 -28.22 31.12 27.68
C LYS A 255 -27.98 32.25 26.67
N ASN A 256 -29.05 32.83 26.14
CA ASN A 256 -29.02 33.96 25.22
C ASN A 256 -29.67 35.19 25.87
N MET A 257 -28.97 36.33 25.92
CA MET A 257 -29.47 37.59 26.50
C MET A 257 -30.14 37.43 27.88
N GLY A 258 -29.66 36.51 28.71
CA GLY A 258 -30.19 36.24 30.04
C GLY A 258 -31.27 35.16 30.13
N VAL A 259 -31.87 34.73 29.00
CA VAL A 259 -32.86 33.66 28.92
C VAL A 259 -32.18 32.33 28.63
N TYR A 260 -32.51 31.29 29.39
CA TYR A 260 -31.99 29.94 29.18
C TYR A 260 -33.03 29.05 28.50
N ASN A 261 -32.63 28.43 27.38
CA ASN A 261 -33.41 27.43 26.66
C ASN A 261 -32.59 26.15 26.54
N ASP A 262 -33.25 24.99 26.59
CA ASP A 262 -32.62 23.70 26.39
C ASP A 262 -33.54 22.70 25.69
N GLY A 263 -32.95 21.60 25.22
CA GLY A 263 -33.70 20.45 24.74
C GLY A 263 -32.86 19.45 23.97
N PHE A 264 -33.53 18.48 23.36
CA PHE A 264 -32.91 17.41 22.60
C PHE A 264 -33.04 17.62 21.09
N GLN A 265 -31.99 17.26 20.36
CA GLN A 265 -31.96 17.21 18.90
C GLN A 265 -31.51 15.83 18.45
N GLY A 266 -32.30 15.20 17.59
CA GLY A 266 -31.97 13.92 16.95
C GLY A 266 -31.39 14.13 15.56
N GLU A 267 -30.37 13.35 15.20
CA GLU A 267 -29.77 13.34 13.87
C GLU A 267 -29.60 11.90 13.37
N ILE A 268 -29.94 11.65 12.11
CA ILE A 268 -29.60 10.43 11.39
C ILE A 268 -28.90 10.83 10.11
N TYR A 269 -27.72 10.25 9.87
CA TYR A 269 -26.91 10.49 8.68
C TYR A 269 -26.39 9.18 8.11
N GLY A 270 -26.41 9.01 6.80
CA GLY A 270 -25.83 7.83 6.15
C GLY A 270 -25.23 8.18 4.81
N LYS A 271 -24.08 7.58 4.49
CA LYS A 271 -23.40 7.81 3.21
C LYS A 271 -22.58 6.61 2.79
N GLY A 272 -22.75 6.20 1.54
CA GLY A 272 -21.96 5.15 0.93
C GLY A 272 -22.65 4.54 -0.27
N SER A 273 -22.19 3.34 -0.64
CA SER A 273 -22.82 2.61 -1.73
C SER A 273 -23.89 1.65 -1.23
N LEU A 274 -24.92 1.46 -2.06
CA LEU A 274 -25.90 0.41 -1.91
C LEU A 274 -25.46 -0.91 -2.57
N ASP A 275 -24.37 -0.89 -3.36
CA ASP A 275 -23.88 -2.07 -4.09
C ASP A 275 -22.35 -2.25 -4.01
N LYS A 276 -21.90 -3.50 -4.15
CA LYS A 276 -20.47 -3.86 -4.15
C LYS A 276 -19.68 -3.18 -5.29
N GLU A 277 -20.34 -2.84 -6.39
CA GLU A 277 -19.73 -2.19 -7.55
C GLU A 277 -19.50 -0.68 -7.35
N ASN A 278 -19.97 -0.10 -6.25
CA ASN A 278 -19.90 1.33 -5.95
C ASN A 278 -20.62 2.23 -6.97
N LYS A 279 -21.59 1.70 -7.72
CA LYS A 279 -22.32 2.44 -8.75
C LYS A 279 -23.52 3.18 -8.18
N ASN A 280 -24.18 2.60 -7.17
CA ASN A 280 -25.35 3.19 -6.54
C ASN A 280 -24.91 3.91 -5.27
N GLN A 281 -24.69 5.23 -5.33
CA GLN A 281 -24.28 6.04 -4.18
C GLN A 281 -25.50 6.73 -3.58
N ILE A 282 -25.65 6.64 -2.27
CA ILE A 282 -26.69 7.31 -1.50
C ILE A 282 -26.06 8.14 -0.39
N GLU A 283 -26.64 9.30 -0.12
CA GLU A 283 -26.36 10.07 1.10
C GLU A 283 -27.69 10.63 1.61
N PHE A 284 -27.95 10.49 2.89
CA PHE A 284 -29.13 11.07 3.51
C PHE A 284 -28.77 11.69 4.85
N HIS A 285 -29.49 12.75 5.19
CA HIS A 285 -29.34 13.46 6.45
C HIS A 285 -30.72 13.90 6.94
N ALA A 286 -30.99 13.69 8.22
CA ALA A 286 -32.21 14.13 8.87
C ALA A 286 -31.87 14.63 10.27
N VAL A 287 -32.07 15.91 10.53
CA VAL A 287 -31.81 16.58 11.81
C VAL A 287 -33.09 17.26 12.25
N SER A 288 -33.55 16.95 13.46
CA SER A 288 -34.77 17.56 14.02
C SER A 288 -34.60 19.06 14.27
N ALA A 289 -35.71 19.74 14.53
CA ALA A 289 -35.71 21.14 14.96
C ALA A 289 -34.73 21.38 16.12
N ASN A 290 -34.00 22.49 16.02
CA ASN A 290 -33.06 22.90 17.05
C ASN A 290 -33.85 23.37 18.29
N PRO A 291 -33.57 22.86 19.50
CA PRO A 291 -34.27 23.25 20.72
C PRO A 291 -33.96 24.68 21.18
N VAL A 292 -32.91 25.31 20.65
CA VAL A 292 -32.50 26.67 20.99
C VAL A 292 -32.52 27.59 19.77
N GLU A 293 -32.52 28.91 20.01
CA GLU A 293 -32.44 29.90 18.94
C GLU A 293 -31.18 29.74 18.08
N PHE A 294 -31.30 30.04 16.79
CA PHE A 294 -30.23 29.86 15.81
C PHE A 294 -29.00 30.73 16.11
N ASN A 295 -27.82 30.09 16.09
CA ASN A 295 -26.51 30.75 16.17
C ASN A 295 -25.47 29.98 15.33
N SER A 296 -24.25 30.52 15.17
CA SER A 296 -23.20 29.84 14.36
C SER A 296 -22.66 28.53 14.97
N PHE A 297 -23.09 28.14 16.16
CA PHE A 297 -22.54 27.03 16.93
C PHE A 297 -23.50 25.87 17.11
N THR A 298 -24.76 26.02 16.71
CA THR A 298 -25.81 25.01 16.80
C THR A 298 -26.26 24.60 15.39
N GLN A 299 -26.65 23.33 15.25
CA GLN A 299 -27.14 22.82 13.98
C GLN A 299 -28.61 23.20 13.83
N TYR A 300 -28.98 23.68 12.65
CA TYR A 300 -30.37 23.92 12.32
C TYR A 300 -31.02 22.64 11.76
N GLU A 301 -32.34 22.65 11.67
CA GLU A 301 -33.14 21.55 11.11
C GLU A 301 -32.81 21.31 9.64
N GLU A 302 -32.38 20.10 9.26
CA GLU A 302 -31.97 19.77 7.90
C GLU A 302 -32.47 18.38 7.50
N TYR A 303 -33.09 18.27 6.32
CA TYR A 303 -33.45 16.98 5.72
C TYR A 303 -33.07 16.94 4.25
N PHE A 304 -32.27 15.96 3.85
CA PHE A 304 -32.02 15.71 2.44
C PHE A 304 -31.71 14.25 2.12
N ILE A 305 -31.88 13.91 0.85
CA ILE A 305 -31.40 12.68 0.25
C ILE A 305 -30.75 13.00 -1.11
N ASN A 306 -29.56 12.45 -1.30
CA ASN A 306 -28.80 12.44 -2.54
C ASN A 306 -28.77 11.01 -3.08
N TYR A 307 -29.00 10.88 -4.38
CA TYR A 307 -28.77 9.64 -5.10
C TYR A 307 -27.93 9.92 -6.35
N LYS A 308 -26.90 9.11 -6.56
CA LYS A 308 -26.04 9.20 -7.73
C LYS A 308 -25.80 7.81 -8.30
N ARG A 309 -25.99 7.68 -9.62
CA ARG A 309 -25.66 6.50 -10.39
C ARG A 309 -25.09 6.87 -11.74
N ASP A 310 -23.86 6.44 -12.02
CA ASP A 310 -23.14 6.70 -13.27
C ASP A 310 -23.18 8.19 -13.67
N ASN A 311 -24.03 8.53 -14.65
CA ASN A 311 -24.20 9.84 -15.25
C ASN A 311 -25.41 10.63 -14.69
N PHE A 312 -26.12 10.10 -13.70
CA PHE A 312 -27.33 10.67 -13.15
C PHE A 312 -27.14 11.05 -11.69
N PHE A 313 -27.59 12.25 -11.33
CA PHE A 313 -27.57 12.78 -9.98
C PHE A 313 -28.92 13.41 -9.65
N VAL A 314 -29.45 13.07 -8.48
CA VAL A 314 -30.66 13.66 -7.94
C VAL A 314 -30.43 14.03 -6.48
N HIS A 315 -30.94 15.20 -6.12
CA HIS A 315 -31.00 15.67 -4.75
C HIS A 315 -32.43 16.08 -4.44
N PHE A 316 -32.91 15.71 -3.25
CA PHE A 316 -34.16 16.21 -2.68
C PHE A 316 -33.90 16.72 -1.27
N GLY A 317 -34.52 17.85 -0.94
CA GLY A 317 -34.48 18.45 0.38
C GLY A 317 -33.54 19.64 0.46
N ASP A 318 -32.92 19.77 1.62
CA ASP A 318 -32.14 20.90 2.05
C ASP A 318 -30.70 20.86 1.51
N LYS A 319 -30.25 21.96 0.89
CA LYS A 319 -28.83 22.20 0.56
C LYS A 319 -28.58 23.66 0.20
N MET A 320 -27.31 23.97 -0.10
CA MET A 320 -26.95 25.17 -0.86
C MET A 320 -27.12 24.94 -2.35
N TYR A 321 -28.14 25.57 -2.95
CA TYR A 321 -28.38 25.60 -4.39
C TYR A 321 -27.56 26.72 -5.04
N SER A 322 -27.06 26.48 -6.26
CA SER A 322 -26.18 27.42 -6.96
C SER A 322 -26.44 27.37 -8.46
N ALA A 323 -26.61 28.54 -9.08
CA ALA A 323 -26.75 28.69 -10.53
C ALA A 323 -25.43 29.14 -11.17
N SER A 324 -24.90 30.27 -10.73
CA SER A 324 -23.63 30.85 -11.19
C SER A 324 -23.09 31.84 -10.16
N TYR A 325 -21.85 32.31 -10.32
CA TYR A 325 -21.25 33.23 -9.34
C TYR A 325 -21.98 34.57 -9.27
N LEU A 326 -22.41 35.15 -10.39
CA LEU A 326 -23.09 36.44 -10.44
C LEU A 326 -24.58 36.34 -10.16
N THR A 327 -25.26 35.28 -10.62
CA THR A 327 -26.72 35.16 -10.49
C THR A 327 -27.16 34.65 -9.12
N GLU A 328 -26.70 33.46 -8.73
CA GLU A 328 -26.98 32.84 -7.43
C GLU A 328 -25.81 31.93 -7.03
N PHE A 329 -24.88 32.48 -6.25
CA PHE A 329 -23.63 31.79 -5.92
C PHE A 329 -23.85 30.64 -4.94
N ALA A 330 -24.61 30.87 -3.87
CA ALA A 330 -24.95 29.86 -2.88
C ALA A 330 -26.20 30.30 -2.09
N ARG A 331 -27.34 29.65 -2.36
CA ARG A 331 -28.59 29.88 -1.64
C ARG A 331 -28.98 28.65 -0.84
N TYR A 332 -28.96 28.76 0.47
CA TYR A 332 -29.48 27.70 1.32
C TYR A 332 -31.01 27.64 1.21
N GLY A 333 -31.55 26.45 0.93
CA GLY A 333 -32.98 26.27 0.75
C GLY A 333 -33.39 24.80 0.68
N ARG A 334 -34.69 24.56 0.56
CA ARG A 334 -35.28 23.22 0.41
C ARG A 334 -35.87 23.06 -0.98
N GLY A 335 -35.56 21.97 -1.67
CA GLY A 335 -36.00 21.80 -3.05
C GLY A 335 -35.59 20.49 -3.70
N ALA A 336 -35.37 20.53 -5.01
CA ALA A 336 -34.89 19.40 -5.79
C ALA A 336 -33.89 19.84 -6.86
N GLU A 337 -32.87 19.02 -7.12
CA GLU A 337 -31.98 19.17 -8.28
C GLU A 337 -31.89 17.86 -9.03
N VAL A 338 -31.88 17.94 -10.35
CA VAL A 338 -31.58 16.82 -11.24
C VAL A 338 -30.44 17.24 -12.16
N ARG A 339 -29.45 16.36 -12.31
CA ARG A 339 -28.36 16.54 -13.27
C ARG A 339 -28.09 15.25 -14.04
N TYR A 340 -27.87 15.40 -15.34
CA TYR A 340 -27.52 14.34 -16.26
C TYR A 340 -26.24 14.69 -17.03
N ASP A 341 -25.18 13.93 -16.77
CA ASP A 341 -23.83 14.12 -17.31
C ASP A 341 -23.58 13.22 -18.53
N LEU A 342 -23.78 13.72 -19.75
CA LEU A 342 -23.29 13.07 -20.98
C LEU A 342 -21.77 13.31 -21.14
N LYS A 343 -21.13 12.56 -22.05
CA LYS A 343 -19.66 12.63 -22.27
C LYS A 343 -19.13 14.06 -22.47
N LYS A 344 -19.82 14.89 -23.25
CA LYS A 344 -19.41 16.28 -23.57
C LYS A 344 -20.39 17.35 -23.08
N ILE A 345 -21.57 16.97 -22.62
CA ILE A 345 -22.65 17.90 -22.24
C ILE A 345 -23.18 17.48 -20.86
N SER A 346 -23.37 18.41 -19.94
CA SER A 346 -24.10 18.19 -18.69
C SER A 346 -25.35 19.04 -18.73
N LEU A 347 -26.51 18.44 -18.48
CA LEU A 347 -27.78 19.14 -18.36
C LEU A 347 -28.19 19.09 -16.90
N GLY A 348 -28.55 20.22 -16.32
CA GLY A 348 -28.99 20.27 -14.94
C GLY A 348 -30.07 21.31 -14.73
N GLY A 349 -30.83 21.12 -13.67
CA GLY A 349 -31.81 22.10 -13.23
C GLY A 349 -32.19 21.86 -11.78
N PHE A 350 -32.59 22.94 -11.12
CA PHE A 350 -33.05 22.87 -9.76
C PHE A 350 -34.24 23.81 -9.52
N TYR A 351 -35.01 23.44 -8.51
CA TYR A 351 -35.99 24.28 -7.84
C TYR A 351 -35.60 24.35 -6.38
N ASN A 352 -35.67 25.52 -5.76
CA ASN A 352 -35.49 25.67 -4.32
C ASN A 352 -36.46 26.70 -3.75
N HIS A 353 -36.81 26.48 -2.50
CA HIS A 353 -37.44 27.44 -1.61
C HIS A 353 -36.36 27.92 -0.63
N PRO A 354 -35.78 29.12 -0.81
CA PRO A 354 -34.74 29.64 0.08
C PRO A 354 -35.19 29.67 1.54
N ARG A 355 -34.32 29.19 2.44
CA ARG A 355 -34.53 29.22 3.90
C ARG A 355 -33.70 30.34 4.49
N PHE A 356 -34.25 31.05 5.49
CA PHE A 356 -33.61 32.22 6.13
C PHE A 356 -33.46 33.47 5.24
N PHE A 357 -34.20 33.54 4.13
CA PHE A 357 -34.25 34.72 3.26
C PHE A 357 -35.67 35.28 3.17
N ARG A 358 -35.79 36.61 3.23
CA ARG A 358 -37.09 37.29 3.28
C ARG A 358 -37.58 37.76 1.91
N ASP A 359 -36.68 38.02 0.96
CA ASP A 359 -37.01 38.67 -0.31
C ASP A 359 -37.44 37.70 -1.43
N ILE A 360 -36.93 36.48 -1.39
CA ILE A 360 -37.14 35.46 -2.43
C ILE A 360 -38.05 34.36 -1.87
N LYS A 361 -39.14 34.07 -2.58
CA LYS A 361 -40.03 32.97 -2.25
C LYS A 361 -39.48 31.65 -2.83
N ASP A 362 -39.25 31.61 -4.13
CA ASP A 362 -38.84 30.39 -4.84
C ASP A 362 -37.85 30.76 -5.97
N GLU A 363 -36.92 29.85 -6.29
CA GLU A 363 -36.04 29.97 -7.46
C GLU A 363 -36.09 28.71 -8.32
N PHE A 364 -35.90 28.92 -9.62
CA PHE A 364 -35.84 27.87 -10.62
C PHE A 364 -34.67 28.14 -11.55
N ASN A 365 -33.82 27.15 -11.78
CA ASN A 365 -32.68 27.26 -12.68
C ASN A 365 -32.63 26.08 -13.63
N VAL A 366 -32.26 26.35 -14.88
CA VAL A 366 -31.91 25.32 -15.87
C VAL A 366 -30.61 25.73 -16.54
N TYR A 367 -29.69 24.78 -16.70
CA TYR A 367 -28.38 25.03 -17.28
C TYR A 367 -27.89 23.86 -18.15
N SER A 368 -27.02 24.20 -19.09
CA SER A 368 -26.29 23.26 -19.94
C SER A 368 -24.81 23.62 -19.94
N THR A 369 -23.96 22.65 -19.60
CA THR A 369 -22.51 22.79 -19.57
C THR A 369 -21.87 21.96 -20.67
N PHE A 370 -21.18 22.61 -21.61
CA PHE A 370 -20.40 21.98 -22.67
C PHE A 370 -18.94 21.82 -22.25
N LYS A 371 -18.45 20.58 -22.19
CA LYS A 371 -17.07 20.20 -21.83
C LYS A 371 -16.24 20.04 -23.10
N ILE A 372 -15.27 20.94 -23.32
CA ILE A 372 -14.39 20.95 -24.52
C ILE A 372 -13.20 19.99 -24.32
N ARG A 373 -12.62 20.00 -23.11
CA ARG A 373 -11.54 19.11 -22.64
C ARG A 373 -11.82 18.77 -21.16
N LYS A 374 -11.04 17.89 -20.53
CA LYS A 374 -11.24 17.52 -19.10
C LYS A 374 -11.33 18.71 -18.13
N GLU A 375 -10.76 19.85 -18.48
CA GLU A 375 -10.64 21.02 -17.59
C GLU A 375 -11.17 22.32 -18.19
N SER A 376 -11.86 22.27 -19.33
CA SER A 376 -12.41 23.48 -19.98
C SER A 376 -13.87 23.30 -20.34
N GLU A 377 -14.69 24.23 -19.90
CA GLU A 377 -16.13 24.16 -19.97
C GLU A 377 -16.78 25.53 -20.18
N ILE A 378 -17.94 25.50 -20.82
CA ILE A 378 -18.82 26.66 -21.01
C ILE A 378 -20.21 26.26 -20.52
N THR A 379 -20.76 27.04 -19.62
CA THR A 379 -22.11 26.86 -19.08
C THR A 379 -22.99 28.00 -19.54
N ALA A 380 -24.12 27.68 -20.15
CA ALA A 380 -25.20 28.62 -20.37
C ALA A 380 -26.37 28.21 -19.46
N GLY A 381 -26.98 29.17 -18.78
CA GLY A 381 -28.09 28.88 -17.88
C GLY A 381 -29.06 30.03 -17.75
N TYR A 382 -30.17 29.75 -17.10
CA TYR A 382 -31.27 30.66 -16.90
C TYR A 382 -31.86 30.46 -15.52
N LEU A 383 -31.70 31.47 -14.68
CA LEU A 383 -32.26 31.52 -13.34
C LEU A 383 -33.50 32.41 -13.31
N TYR A 384 -34.54 31.93 -12.64
CA TYR A 384 -35.79 32.63 -12.43
C TYR A 384 -36.06 32.76 -10.94
N LYS A 385 -36.28 34.00 -10.47
CA LYS A 385 -36.53 34.31 -9.05
C LYS A 385 -37.94 34.84 -8.87
N ILE A 386 -38.68 34.24 -7.94
CA ILE A 386 -40.04 34.65 -7.58
C ILE A 386 -39.99 35.40 -6.24
N PRO A 387 -40.43 36.67 -6.18
CA PRO A 387 -40.41 37.44 -4.94
C PRO A 387 -41.52 37.00 -3.96
N ARG A 388 -41.30 37.27 -2.67
CA ARG A 388 -42.32 37.08 -1.64
C ARG A 388 -43.35 38.22 -1.68
N LYS A 389 -44.64 37.90 -1.64
CA LYS A 389 -45.73 38.89 -1.60
C LYS A 389 -46.14 39.17 -0.15
N GLY A 390 -45.91 40.39 0.34
CA GLY A 390 -46.45 40.89 1.62
C GLY A 390 -45.49 40.91 2.83
N GLU A 391 -45.74 41.91 3.69
CA GLU A 391 -45.02 42.40 4.89
C GLU A 391 -43.67 43.13 4.73
N ILE A 392 -43.68 44.35 5.25
CA ILE A 392 -42.70 45.43 5.14
C ILE A 392 -42.02 45.58 6.50
N ASN A 393 -40.68 45.63 6.57
CA ASN A 393 -39.97 46.69 7.33
C ASN A 393 -38.43 46.66 7.24
N PHE A 394 -37.88 47.88 7.04
CA PHE A 394 -36.49 48.41 7.11
C PHE A 394 -35.36 47.81 6.26
N GLY A 395 -35.08 48.48 5.12
CA GLY A 395 -33.72 48.74 4.62
C GLY A 395 -33.33 48.14 3.26
N ASN A 396 -33.62 48.87 2.17
CA ASN A 396 -32.93 48.95 0.87
C ASN A 396 -32.42 47.65 0.18
N VAL A 397 -33.34 46.91 -0.44
CA VAL A 397 -33.35 46.38 -1.84
C VAL A 397 -34.37 45.24 -1.87
N ARG A 398 -35.51 45.43 -2.55
CA ARG A 398 -36.55 44.39 -2.72
C ARG A 398 -36.46 43.81 -4.13
N LEU A 399 -36.60 42.50 -4.28
CA LEU A 399 -37.13 41.94 -5.53
C LEU A 399 -38.63 42.28 -5.56
N TYR A 400 -39.02 43.31 -6.31
CA TYR A 400 -40.42 43.77 -6.40
C TYR A 400 -41.27 42.93 -7.37
N SER A 401 -40.61 42.29 -8.32
CA SER A 401 -41.25 41.47 -9.35
C SER A 401 -40.38 40.28 -9.73
N GLU A 402 -41.02 39.33 -10.42
CA GLU A 402 -40.38 38.16 -11.00
C GLU A 402 -39.17 38.58 -11.84
N THR A 403 -38.02 37.97 -11.56
CA THR A 403 -36.75 38.36 -12.17
C THR A 403 -36.17 37.22 -12.99
N HIS A 404 -35.79 37.55 -14.21
CA HIS A 404 -35.21 36.64 -15.19
C HIS A 404 -33.71 36.92 -15.32
N LEU A 405 -32.88 35.90 -15.11
CA LEU A 405 -31.41 36.01 -15.12
C LEU A 405 -30.76 34.98 -16.05
N PRO A 406 -30.74 35.21 -17.38
CA PRO A 406 -29.85 34.46 -18.26
C PRO A 406 -28.38 34.76 -17.95
N TYR A 407 -27.55 33.71 -17.98
CA TYR A 407 -26.11 33.82 -17.75
C TYR A 407 -25.30 32.89 -18.63
N THR A 408 -24.05 33.29 -18.87
CA THR A 408 -23.03 32.44 -19.48
C THR A 408 -21.77 32.50 -18.63
N ALA A 409 -21.19 31.34 -18.34
CA ALA A 409 -19.94 31.19 -17.60
C ALA A 409 -18.98 30.32 -18.42
N GLY A 410 -17.69 30.61 -18.35
CA GLY A 410 -16.66 29.84 -19.02
C GLY A 410 -15.45 29.67 -18.13
N LYS A 411 -14.86 28.48 -18.14
CA LYS A 411 -13.58 28.19 -17.51
C LYS A 411 -12.69 27.50 -18.54
N PHE A 412 -11.53 28.09 -18.80
CA PHE A 412 -10.60 27.65 -19.83
C PHE A 412 -9.21 27.46 -19.25
N LYS A 413 -8.66 26.27 -19.43
CA LYS A 413 -7.25 25.98 -19.15
C LYS A 413 -6.46 26.12 -20.44
N LEU A 414 -5.94 27.32 -20.68
CA LEU A 414 -5.19 27.65 -21.91
C LEU A 414 -3.86 26.88 -21.99
N SER A 415 -3.20 26.68 -20.85
CA SER A 415 -1.96 25.89 -20.73
C SER A 415 -1.92 25.16 -19.37
N LYS A 416 -0.88 24.35 -19.12
CA LYS A 416 -0.69 23.71 -17.80
C LYS A 416 -0.60 24.72 -16.65
N ASN A 417 -0.23 25.96 -16.96
CA ASN A 417 0.13 26.99 -15.99
C ASN A 417 -0.85 28.17 -15.97
N ILE A 418 -1.77 28.27 -16.92
CA ILE A 418 -2.70 29.41 -17.06
C ILE A 418 -4.14 28.92 -17.12
N THR A 419 -4.96 29.45 -16.21
CA THR A 419 -6.41 29.25 -16.19
C THR A 419 -7.11 30.60 -16.26
N ILE A 420 -8.11 30.71 -17.13
CA ILE A 420 -8.97 31.88 -17.25
C ILE A 420 -10.40 31.45 -17.00
N SER A 421 -11.16 32.22 -16.24
CA SER A 421 -12.59 32.05 -16.10
C SER A 421 -13.30 33.39 -16.24
N GLY A 422 -14.53 33.35 -16.69
CA GLY A 422 -15.36 34.54 -16.79
C GLY A 422 -16.83 34.20 -16.77
N GLU A 423 -17.63 35.18 -16.41
CA GLU A 423 -19.08 35.08 -16.36
C GLU A 423 -19.70 36.40 -16.81
N ALA A 424 -20.81 36.32 -17.53
CA ALA A 424 -21.64 37.46 -17.86
C ALA A 424 -23.11 37.09 -17.61
N ALA A 425 -23.84 38.00 -16.98
CA ALA A 425 -25.24 37.82 -16.65
C ALA A 425 -26.02 39.10 -16.92
N TYR A 426 -27.27 38.93 -17.32
CA TYR A 426 -28.25 40.01 -17.48
C TYR A 426 -29.43 39.69 -16.59
N SER A 427 -29.97 40.68 -15.89
CA SER A 427 -31.18 40.53 -15.08
C SER A 427 -32.25 41.47 -15.59
N LYS A 428 -33.48 40.96 -15.75
CA LYS A 428 -34.64 41.75 -16.15
C LYS A 428 -35.82 41.44 -15.24
N ASN A 429 -36.45 42.49 -14.72
CA ASN A 429 -37.72 42.41 -14.02
C ASN A 429 -38.71 43.42 -14.65
N LYS A 430 -39.90 43.64 -14.07
CA LYS A 430 -40.91 44.54 -14.66
C LYS A 430 -40.53 46.02 -14.61
N GLU A 431 -39.62 46.42 -13.73
CA GLU A 431 -39.31 47.82 -13.44
C GLU A 431 -37.91 48.24 -13.88
N MET A 432 -36.96 47.30 -13.88
CA MET A 432 -35.53 47.56 -13.97
C MET A 432 -34.81 46.43 -14.71
N ASP A 433 -33.71 46.79 -15.36
CA ASP A 433 -32.75 45.85 -15.92
C ASP A 433 -31.32 46.16 -15.47
N GLY A 434 -30.46 45.14 -15.53
CA GLY A 434 -29.10 45.27 -15.06
C GLY A 434 -28.18 44.21 -15.66
N THR A 435 -26.89 44.54 -15.70
CA THR A 435 -25.83 43.64 -16.17
C THR A 435 -24.81 43.41 -15.06
N ALA A 436 -24.17 42.24 -15.12
CA ALA A 436 -22.99 41.93 -14.34
C ALA A 436 -22.01 41.09 -15.16
N TYR A 437 -20.72 41.27 -14.89
CA TYR A 437 -19.66 40.49 -15.50
C TYR A 437 -18.49 40.29 -14.54
N MET A 438 -17.81 39.16 -14.69
CA MET A 438 -16.63 38.79 -13.95
C MET A 438 -15.59 38.18 -14.88
N ALA A 439 -14.32 38.52 -14.65
CA ALA A 439 -13.19 37.91 -15.32
C ALA A 439 -12.11 37.60 -14.29
N GLN A 440 -11.54 36.41 -14.38
CA GLN A 440 -10.46 35.94 -13.52
C GLN A 440 -9.39 35.24 -14.34
N ALA A 441 -8.13 35.51 -14.02
CA ALA A 441 -6.96 34.84 -14.57
C ALA A 441 -6.04 34.38 -13.45
N GLN A 442 -5.59 33.13 -13.52
CA GLN A 442 -4.61 32.55 -12.63
C GLN A 442 -3.42 32.03 -13.43
N ALA A 443 -2.21 32.34 -12.97
CA ALA A 443 -0.96 31.93 -13.58
C ALA A 443 -0.01 31.34 -12.53
N THR A 444 0.49 30.13 -12.74
CA THR A 444 1.42 29.46 -11.83
C THR A 444 2.60 28.87 -12.60
N PHE A 445 3.73 29.55 -12.54
CA PHE A 445 5.03 29.17 -13.11
C PHE A 445 6.04 28.92 -11.97
N GLU A 446 7.22 28.37 -12.29
CA GLU A 446 8.26 28.05 -11.29
C GLU A 446 8.70 29.25 -10.44
N ARG A 447 8.79 30.44 -11.05
CA ARG A 447 9.21 31.68 -10.38
C ARG A 447 8.11 32.72 -10.22
N LEU A 448 6.95 32.52 -10.85
CA LEU A 448 5.88 33.52 -10.90
C LEU A 448 4.57 32.86 -10.55
N ASN A 449 3.90 33.35 -9.52
CA ASN A 449 2.55 32.95 -9.17
C ASN A 449 1.66 34.18 -9.08
N GLY A 450 0.48 34.15 -9.68
CA GLY A 450 -0.43 35.27 -9.61
C GLY A 450 -1.88 34.92 -9.90
N ASN A 451 -2.79 35.74 -9.35
CA ASN A 451 -4.22 35.69 -9.58
C ASN A 451 -4.74 37.12 -9.71
N ILE A 452 -5.54 37.38 -10.72
CA ILE A 452 -6.25 38.63 -10.90
C ILE A 452 -7.72 38.31 -11.13
N MET A 453 -8.60 39.00 -10.43
CA MET A 453 -10.05 38.90 -10.58
C MET A 453 -10.67 40.30 -10.56
N TYR A 454 -11.53 40.56 -11.54
CA TYR A 454 -12.34 41.77 -11.62
C TYR A 454 -13.80 41.38 -11.77
N MET A 455 -14.68 42.02 -11.03
CA MET A 455 -16.13 41.83 -11.12
C MET A 455 -16.83 43.17 -10.99
N ARG A 456 -17.86 43.36 -11.82
CA ARG A 456 -18.75 44.51 -11.77
C ARG A 456 -20.20 44.07 -11.92
N ALA A 457 -21.06 44.58 -11.05
CA ALA A 457 -22.52 44.44 -11.12
C ALA A 457 -23.16 45.82 -11.06
N SER A 458 -24.04 46.12 -12.02
CA SER A 458 -24.77 47.39 -12.05
C SER A 458 -25.71 47.57 -10.84
N PRO A 459 -26.12 48.79 -10.49
CA PRO A 459 -27.00 49.04 -9.34
C PRO A 459 -28.34 48.31 -9.40
N HIS A 460 -28.89 48.11 -10.59
CA HIS A 460 -30.17 47.46 -10.84
C HIS A 460 -30.05 45.98 -11.21
N PHE A 461 -28.83 45.42 -11.20
CA PHE A 461 -28.66 44.00 -11.42
C PHE A 461 -29.20 43.22 -10.21
N ALA A 462 -30.09 42.27 -10.44
CA ALA A 462 -30.84 41.54 -9.40
C ALA A 462 -30.30 40.10 -9.16
N GLY A 463 -28.99 39.91 -9.33
CA GLY A 463 -28.29 38.67 -8.96
C GLY A 463 -27.80 38.64 -7.51
N TYR A 464 -26.87 37.74 -7.21
CA TYR A 464 -26.31 37.54 -5.87
C TYR A 464 -25.52 38.77 -5.39
N PHE A 465 -24.77 39.37 -6.30
CA PHE A 465 -24.05 40.62 -6.08
C PHE A 465 -24.80 41.76 -6.77
N THR A 466 -25.13 42.82 -6.05
CA THR A 466 -25.79 44.00 -6.63
C THR A 466 -24.93 45.22 -6.37
N ASN A 467 -24.98 46.26 -7.22
CA ASN A 467 -24.20 47.50 -7.05
C ASN A 467 -22.75 47.28 -6.55
N THR A 468 -22.02 46.40 -7.22
CA THR A 468 -20.73 45.89 -6.73
C THR A 468 -19.63 46.16 -7.74
N SER A 469 -18.46 46.56 -7.25
CA SER A 469 -17.22 46.63 -8.03
C SER A 469 -16.08 46.08 -7.19
N THR A 470 -15.54 44.93 -7.56
CA THR A 470 -14.43 44.30 -6.85
C THR A 470 -13.24 44.06 -7.76
N PHE A 471 -12.06 44.29 -7.23
CA PHE A 471 -10.80 43.90 -7.84
C PHE A 471 -9.94 43.17 -6.81
N ASN A 472 -9.38 42.02 -7.17
CA ASN A 472 -8.43 41.29 -6.35
C ASN A 472 -7.25 40.87 -7.21
N GLY A 473 -6.05 41.31 -6.85
CA GLY A 473 -4.80 40.98 -7.50
C GLY A 473 -3.78 40.48 -6.49
N ASN A 474 -3.18 39.33 -6.75
CA ASN A 474 -2.01 38.83 -6.04
C ASN A 474 -0.94 38.47 -7.06
N LEU A 475 0.28 38.94 -6.84
CA LEU A 475 1.45 38.61 -7.63
C LEU A 475 2.60 38.27 -6.69
N GLN A 476 3.25 37.14 -6.91
CA GLN A 476 4.46 36.72 -6.21
C GLN A 476 5.51 36.31 -7.24
N TYR A 477 6.70 36.87 -7.10
CA TYR A 477 7.85 36.56 -7.95
C TYR A 477 9.05 36.13 -7.10
N THR A 478 9.55 34.92 -7.33
CA THR A 478 10.73 34.37 -6.66
C THR A 478 11.98 34.71 -7.47
N LEU A 479 12.69 35.77 -7.05
CA LEU A 479 13.95 36.20 -7.69
C LEU A 479 15.06 35.15 -7.51
N SER A 480 15.12 34.55 -6.31
CA SER A 480 16.08 33.49 -5.98
C SER A 480 15.47 32.54 -4.93
N ARG A 481 16.13 31.41 -4.65
CA ARG A 481 15.68 30.47 -3.59
C ARG A 481 15.54 31.12 -2.20
N LYS A 482 16.18 32.29 -1.97
CA LYS A 482 16.13 33.03 -0.71
C LYS A 482 15.28 34.30 -0.75
N ILE A 483 15.01 34.88 -1.92
CA ILE A 483 14.35 36.19 -2.04
C ILE A 483 13.09 36.04 -2.90
N SER A 484 11.95 36.46 -2.36
CA SER A 484 10.70 36.60 -3.10
C SER A 484 10.12 38.00 -2.90
N VAL A 485 9.55 38.56 -3.95
CA VAL A 485 8.80 39.82 -3.91
C VAL A 485 7.35 39.50 -4.13
N PHE A 486 6.46 40.20 -3.45
CA PHE A 486 5.02 40.03 -3.64
C PHE A 486 4.32 41.39 -3.63
N ALA A 487 3.17 41.43 -4.30
CA ALA A 487 2.24 42.55 -4.30
C ALA A 487 0.81 41.99 -4.22
N ASN A 488 0.01 42.59 -3.38
CA ASN A 488 -1.39 42.25 -3.19
C ASN A 488 -2.23 43.53 -3.20
N TYR A 489 -3.24 43.58 -4.05
CA TYR A 489 -4.19 44.67 -4.12
C TYR A 489 -5.59 44.10 -4.04
N VAL A 490 -6.37 44.59 -3.08
CA VAL A 490 -7.76 44.19 -2.90
C VAL A 490 -8.59 45.45 -2.78
N GLN A 491 -9.55 45.61 -3.69
CA GLN A 491 -10.64 46.57 -3.59
C GLN A 491 -11.93 45.78 -3.53
N ASP A 492 -12.61 45.89 -2.39
CA ASP A 492 -13.79 45.13 -2.06
C ASP A 492 -14.93 46.10 -1.76
N ALA A 493 -15.74 46.39 -2.79
CA ALA A 493 -16.94 47.20 -2.71
C ALA A 493 -18.20 46.35 -2.92
N ARG A 494 -18.28 45.19 -2.27
CA ARG A 494 -19.46 44.30 -2.37
C ARG A 494 -20.66 44.89 -1.66
N ASN A 495 -21.75 45.13 -2.37
CA ASN A 495 -23.05 45.33 -1.74
C ASN A 495 -23.78 43.98 -1.79
N PHE A 496 -23.59 43.20 -0.74
CA PHE A 496 -24.36 41.97 -0.59
C PHE A 496 -25.81 42.41 -0.35
N GLN A 497 -26.75 41.96 -1.20
CA GLN A 497 -28.15 41.95 -0.78
C GLN A 497 -28.17 41.30 0.59
N ARG A 498 -28.78 42.00 1.55
CA ARG A 498 -28.69 41.72 2.98
C ARG A 498 -29.17 40.30 3.25
N ASP A 499 -28.25 39.34 3.23
CA ASP A 499 -28.42 38.11 3.96
C ASP A 499 -28.68 38.55 5.39
N THR A 500 -29.82 38.16 5.97
CA THR A 500 -30.39 38.72 7.21
C THR A 500 -29.46 38.61 8.43
N LEU A 501 -28.28 38.05 8.24
CA LEU A 501 -27.21 37.77 9.17
C LEU A 501 -26.11 38.85 9.25
N PHE A 502 -26.03 39.82 8.33
CA PHE A 502 -24.96 40.85 8.34
C PHE A 502 -25.42 42.21 8.91
N LEU A 503 -24.68 42.69 9.92
CA LEU A 503 -24.93 43.96 10.64
C LEU A 503 -24.02 45.13 10.19
N ALA A 504 -23.18 44.93 9.17
CA ALA A 504 -22.23 45.93 8.65
C ALA A 504 -22.12 45.85 7.12
N ALA A 505 -21.76 46.96 6.46
CA ALA A 505 -21.49 46.99 5.02
C ALA A 505 -20.04 47.45 4.70
N PRO A 506 -19.02 46.70 5.14
CA PRO A 506 -17.62 47.11 5.04
C PRO A 506 -17.19 47.31 3.58
N TYR A 507 -16.63 48.47 3.30
CA TYR A 507 -15.79 48.74 2.14
C TYR A 507 -14.33 48.61 2.57
N ARG A 508 -13.54 47.83 1.82
CA ARG A 508 -12.11 47.67 2.07
C ARG A 508 -11.32 47.90 0.79
N SER A 509 -10.30 48.73 0.86
CA SER A 509 -9.32 48.89 -0.22
C SER A 509 -7.92 48.89 0.36
N PHE A 510 -7.08 47.92 0.02
CA PHE A 510 -5.69 47.92 0.45
C PHE A 510 -4.73 47.47 -0.65
N LEU A 511 -3.54 48.08 -0.65
CA LEU A 511 -2.38 47.65 -1.41
C LEU A 511 -1.28 47.30 -0.41
N GLN A 512 -0.70 46.11 -0.54
CA GLN A 512 0.43 45.67 0.26
C GLN A 512 1.46 45.04 -0.67
N TYR A 513 2.69 45.52 -0.61
CA TYR A 513 3.81 44.93 -1.34
C TYR A 513 5.00 44.76 -0.42
N GLY A 514 5.90 43.86 -0.76
CA GLY A 514 6.97 43.53 0.15
C GLY A 514 8.00 42.57 -0.41
N ILE A 515 9.02 42.37 0.42
CA ILE A 515 10.15 41.50 0.16
C ILE A 515 10.21 40.47 1.28
N GLN A 516 10.27 39.20 0.89
CA GLN A 516 10.48 38.07 1.78
C GLN A 516 11.91 37.55 1.59
N TYR A 517 12.66 37.48 2.68
CA TYR A 517 14.04 37.00 2.71
C TYR A 517 14.18 35.79 3.65
N LYS A 518 14.53 34.63 3.10
CA LYS A 518 14.88 33.42 3.85
C LYS A 518 16.35 33.47 4.24
N TYR A 519 16.63 33.92 5.46
CA TYR A 519 17.99 33.98 6.00
C TYR A 519 18.50 32.59 6.45
N LEU A 520 17.60 31.70 6.87
CA LEU A 520 17.87 30.29 7.20
C LEU A 520 16.86 29.37 6.51
N ARG A 521 17.10 28.06 6.53
CA ARG A 521 16.12 27.07 6.03
C ARG A 521 14.82 27.07 6.81
N ASN A 522 14.88 27.47 8.08
CA ASN A 522 13.80 27.45 9.06
C ASN A 522 13.48 28.86 9.60
N GLY A 523 13.92 29.91 8.90
CA GLY A 523 13.77 31.30 9.33
C GLY A 523 13.64 32.26 8.15
N MET A 524 12.66 33.17 8.22
CA MET A 524 12.44 34.20 7.22
C MET A 524 12.01 35.54 7.82
N VAL A 525 12.44 36.63 7.20
CA VAL A 525 11.96 37.98 7.49
C VAL A 525 11.17 38.47 6.30
N THR A 526 10.01 39.08 6.56
CA THR A 526 9.20 39.72 5.54
C THR A 526 8.99 41.18 5.88
N LEU A 527 9.36 42.06 4.94
CA LEU A 527 9.15 43.49 5.01
C LEU A 527 7.96 43.85 4.13
N TYR A 528 6.99 44.56 4.68
CA TYR A 528 5.79 44.98 4.00
C TYR A 528 5.68 46.51 4.03
N ASN A 529 5.22 47.08 2.93
CA ASN A 529 4.76 48.45 2.86
C ASN A 529 3.35 48.45 2.23
N GLY A 530 2.49 49.34 2.69
CA GLY A 530 1.13 49.37 2.17
C GLY A 530 0.28 50.50 2.67
N PHE A 531 -0.91 50.58 2.10
CA PHE A 531 -1.97 51.46 2.54
C PHE A 531 -3.29 50.69 2.56
N GLN A 532 -4.16 51.03 3.49
CA GLN A 532 -5.47 50.43 3.64
C GLN A 532 -6.52 51.49 3.97
N LYS A 533 -7.69 51.36 3.36
CA LYS A 533 -8.91 52.11 3.67
C LYS A 533 -9.98 51.12 4.10
N TYR A 534 -10.59 51.40 5.26
CA TYR A 534 -11.75 50.68 5.75
C TYR A 534 -12.85 51.68 6.01
N GLN A 535 -14.06 51.38 5.53
CA GLN A 535 -15.22 52.25 5.71
C GLN A 535 -16.46 51.38 5.94
N ASP A 536 -17.20 51.64 7.00
CA ASP A 536 -18.57 51.16 7.14
C ASP A 536 -19.48 52.03 6.28
N ARG A 537 -20.34 51.39 5.47
CA ARG A 537 -21.28 52.08 4.59
C ARG A 537 -22.70 52.11 5.16
N LEU A 538 -22.96 51.45 6.30
CA LEU A 538 -24.22 51.61 7.01
C LEU A 538 -24.20 52.88 7.86
N GLU A 539 -25.35 53.52 7.98
CA GLU A 539 -25.54 54.65 8.90
C GLU A 539 -26.22 54.15 10.19
N PRO A 540 -25.68 54.46 11.39
CA PRO A 540 -24.46 55.24 11.63
C PRO A 540 -23.18 54.42 11.40
N LYS A 541 -22.19 55.03 10.73
CA LYS A 541 -20.91 54.37 10.43
C LYS A 541 -20.12 54.01 11.70
N GLN A 542 -19.66 52.76 11.81
CA GLN A 542 -18.86 52.30 12.97
C GLN A 542 -17.34 52.47 12.81
N PHE A 543 -16.82 52.48 11.58
CA PHE A 543 -15.42 52.79 11.27
C PHE A 543 -15.28 53.48 9.91
N ASP A 544 -14.38 54.46 9.77
CA ASP A 544 -14.00 55.07 8.48
C ASP A 544 -12.59 55.61 8.64
N TYR A 545 -11.58 54.93 8.10
CA TYR A 545 -10.19 55.34 8.24
C TYR A 545 -9.33 54.98 7.03
N TYR A 546 -8.25 55.73 6.88
CA TYR A 546 -7.17 55.45 5.94
C TYR A 546 -5.84 55.37 6.69
N GLU A 547 -5.12 54.27 6.52
CA GLU A 547 -3.85 54.00 7.19
C GLU A 547 -2.77 53.70 6.15
N ARG A 548 -1.60 54.33 6.32
CA ARG A 548 -0.35 53.94 5.63
C ARG A 548 0.54 53.25 6.63
N TYR A 549 1.02 52.05 6.30
CA TYR A 549 1.79 51.25 7.25
C TYR A 549 3.05 50.64 6.65
N PHE A 550 4.04 50.46 7.51
CA PHE A 550 5.20 49.61 7.32
C PHE A 550 5.14 48.47 8.33
N LYS A 551 5.39 47.25 7.90
CA LYS A 551 5.29 46.07 8.77
C LYS A 551 6.48 45.16 8.58
N VAL A 552 7.01 44.65 9.68
CA VAL A 552 8.08 43.67 9.73
C VAL A 552 7.52 42.40 10.36
N SER A 553 7.75 41.25 9.74
CA SER A 553 7.38 39.93 10.25
C SER A 553 8.60 39.04 10.27
N VAL A 554 8.84 38.35 11.38
CA VAL A 554 9.89 37.36 11.55
C VAL A 554 9.23 36.04 11.89
N ASP A 555 9.47 35.04 11.04
CA ASP A 555 8.99 33.68 11.22
C ASP A 555 10.21 32.78 11.42
N GLN A 556 10.35 32.19 12.61
CA GLN A 556 11.49 31.36 12.97
C GLN A 556 11.05 30.09 13.67
N GLN A 557 11.56 28.96 13.22
CA GLN A 557 11.47 27.71 13.97
C GLN A 557 12.72 27.51 14.83
N ILE A 558 12.55 27.44 16.16
CA ILE A 558 13.61 27.23 17.15
C ILE A 558 13.34 25.88 17.84
N GLY A 559 14.05 24.83 17.41
CA GLY A 559 13.77 23.47 17.87
C GLY A 559 12.34 23.03 17.49
N MET A 560 11.52 22.74 18.50
CA MET A 560 10.10 22.38 18.33
C MET A 560 9.14 23.59 18.32
N PHE A 561 9.65 24.79 18.59
CA PHE A 561 8.84 26.00 18.66
C PHE A 561 8.83 26.70 17.29
N GLN A 562 7.64 27.12 16.86
CA GLN A 562 7.43 28.05 15.77
C GLN A 562 7.07 29.41 16.38
N VAL A 563 7.91 30.40 16.12
CA VAL A 563 7.77 31.76 16.65
C VAL A 563 7.51 32.70 15.48
N ASN A 564 6.38 33.39 15.53
CA ASN A 564 6.03 34.48 14.62
C ASN A 564 5.97 35.79 15.42
N LEU A 565 6.81 36.74 15.06
CA LEU A 565 6.84 38.09 15.65
C LEU A 565 6.54 39.09 14.56
N GLN A 566 5.61 40.01 14.80
CA GLN A 566 5.27 41.03 13.83
C GLN A 566 5.11 42.40 14.51
N GLY A 567 5.69 43.42 13.88
CA GLY A 567 5.55 44.82 14.25
C GLY A 567 5.05 45.62 13.06
N GLN A 568 3.92 46.30 13.19
CA GLN A 568 3.35 47.21 12.21
C GLN A 568 3.34 48.62 12.78
N PHE A 569 3.77 49.58 11.97
CA PHE A 569 3.84 50.99 12.29
C PHE A 569 3.13 51.76 11.18
N GLY A 570 2.12 52.54 11.53
CA GLY A 570 1.34 53.28 10.55
C GLY A 570 0.89 54.64 11.03
N LYS A 571 0.51 55.47 10.05
CA LYS A 571 -0.19 56.74 10.25
C LYS A 571 -1.62 56.56 9.80
N THR A 572 -2.56 56.90 10.68
CA THR A 572 -3.99 56.64 10.51
C THR A 572 -4.75 57.96 10.54
N ASN A 573 -5.46 58.22 9.45
CA ASN A 573 -6.45 59.28 9.35
C ASN A 573 -7.83 58.66 9.65
N ASN A 574 -8.42 59.02 10.78
CA ASN A 574 -9.77 58.61 11.14
C ASN A 574 -10.77 59.63 10.60
N TYR A 575 -11.58 59.21 9.62
CA TYR A 575 -12.59 60.05 8.99
C TYR A 575 -13.91 60.11 9.76
N LEU A 576 -14.13 59.24 10.75
CA LEU A 576 -15.29 59.36 11.65
C LEU A 576 -15.11 60.48 12.67
N SER A 577 -13.95 60.52 13.32
CA SER A 577 -13.65 61.49 14.37
C SER A 577 -12.90 62.72 13.85
N GLY A 578 -12.37 62.67 12.63
CA GLY A 578 -11.49 63.71 12.08
C GLY A 578 -10.07 63.71 12.66
N PHE A 579 -9.74 62.75 13.54
CA PHE A 579 -8.45 62.65 14.21
C PHE A 579 -7.36 62.02 13.32
N ASN A 580 -6.12 62.53 13.39
CA ASN A 580 -4.96 61.95 12.73
C ASN A 580 -3.92 61.55 13.79
N GLY A 581 -3.50 60.28 13.77
CA GLY A 581 -2.59 59.75 14.77
C GLY A 581 -1.71 58.61 14.26
N ASN A 582 -0.81 58.14 15.12
CA ASN A 582 0.05 57.01 14.85
C ASN A 582 -0.59 55.73 15.39
N SER A 583 -0.60 54.67 14.58
CA SER A 583 -1.06 53.34 14.99
C SER A 583 0.11 52.35 14.97
N SER A 584 0.31 51.61 16.06
CA SER A 584 1.33 50.56 16.15
C SER A 584 0.73 49.26 16.64
N PHE A 585 1.10 48.15 16.00
CA PHE A 585 0.64 46.81 16.35
C PHE A 585 1.84 45.90 16.53
N TYR A 586 1.90 45.23 17.67
CA TYR A 586 2.90 44.22 17.98
C TYR A 586 2.16 42.91 18.22
N THR A 587 2.53 41.87 17.49
CA THR A 587 1.97 40.53 17.67
C THR A 587 3.09 39.54 17.88
N ALA A 588 2.86 38.62 18.80
CA ALA A 588 3.72 37.49 19.07
C ALA A 588 2.86 36.23 19.08
N ASN A 589 3.24 35.24 18.30
CA ASN A 589 2.60 33.93 18.27
C ASN A 589 3.67 32.85 18.46
N ILE A 590 3.44 31.95 19.41
CA ILE A 590 4.33 30.85 19.74
C ILE A 590 3.52 29.56 19.67
N ALA A 591 3.89 28.70 18.73
CA ALA A 591 3.28 27.39 18.57
C ALA A 591 4.33 26.29 18.78
N PHE A 592 3.95 25.16 19.37
CA PHE A 592 4.78 23.95 19.36
C PHE A 592 3.90 22.71 19.46
N GLU A 593 4.42 21.60 18.95
CA GLU A 593 3.78 20.30 19.05
C GLU A 593 4.75 19.29 19.68
N LYS A 594 4.28 18.61 20.74
CA LYS A 594 5.01 17.53 21.39
C LYS A 594 4.02 16.54 22.00
N PHE A 595 4.34 15.24 21.95
CA PHE A 595 3.51 14.18 22.54
C PHE A 595 2.04 14.22 22.10
N LYS A 596 1.78 14.35 20.78
CA LYS A 596 0.42 14.49 20.20
C LYS A 596 -0.40 15.64 20.81
N THR A 597 0.27 16.64 21.37
CA THR A 597 -0.33 17.84 21.94
C THR A 597 0.25 19.07 21.27
N SER A 598 -0.61 19.90 20.69
CA SER A 598 -0.25 21.18 20.10
C SER A 598 -0.67 22.32 21.02
N PHE A 599 0.26 23.24 21.25
CA PHE A 599 0.03 24.49 21.96
C PHE A 599 0.22 25.64 21.00
N ASN A 600 -0.66 26.64 21.07
CA ASN A 600 -0.55 27.88 20.31
C ASN A 600 -0.94 29.04 21.24
N ILE A 601 0.01 29.91 21.56
CA ILE A 601 -0.19 31.06 22.42
C ILE A 601 0.07 32.30 21.59
N TYR A 602 -0.88 33.24 21.60
CA TYR A 602 -0.71 34.51 20.90
C TYR A 602 -0.98 35.67 21.84
N ALA A 603 -0.28 36.76 21.61
CA ALA A 603 -0.49 38.04 22.26
C ALA A 603 -0.35 39.16 21.23
N SER A 604 -1.19 40.18 21.36
CA SER A 604 -1.16 41.40 20.56
C SER A 604 -1.30 42.61 21.45
N TYR A 605 -0.40 43.57 21.26
CA TYR A 605 -0.47 44.89 21.86
C TYR A 605 -0.64 45.91 20.74
N ALA A 606 -1.72 46.68 20.78
CA ALA A 606 -2.06 47.67 19.77
C ALA A 606 -2.20 49.05 20.42
N VAL A 607 -1.56 50.05 19.82
CA VAL A 607 -1.87 51.46 20.05
C VAL A 607 -2.56 51.94 18.79
N THR A 608 -3.83 52.31 18.85
CA THR A 608 -4.62 52.61 17.66
C THR A 608 -5.32 53.95 17.75
N SER A 609 -5.35 54.66 16.62
CA SER A 609 -6.09 55.92 16.46
C SER A 609 -7.36 55.72 15.61
N ARG A 610 -7.78 54.46 15.42
CA ARG A 610 -8.81 54.07 14.44
C ARG A 610 -10.26 54.33 14.88
N TYR A 611 -10.54 54.41 16.19
CA TYR A 611 -11.94 54.44 16.69
C TYR A 611 -12.27 55.68 17.54
N GLN A 612 -11.35 56.16 18.36
CA GLN A 612 -11.58 57.29 19.28
C GLN A 612 -10.79 58.56 18.87
N MET A 613 -11.12 59.70 19.47
CA MET A 613 -10.37 60.98 19.40
C MET A 613 -9.03 60.95 20.19
N GLN A 614 -8.48 59.77 20.45
CA GLN A 614 -7.24 59.57 21.21
C GLN A 614 -6.58 58.25 20.82
N ASN A 615 -5.30 58.10 21.17
CA ASN A 615 -4.59 56.83 21.02
C ASN A 615 -5.06 55.84 22.09
N GLU A 616 -5.82 54.84 21.67
CA GLU A 616 -6.32 53.78 22.55
C GLU A 616 -5.30 52.64 22.63
N LYS A 617 -5.05 52.14 23.83
CA LYS A 617 -4.19 50.96 24.06
C LYS A 617 -5.07 49.73 24.24
N GLN A 618 -4.88 48.74 23.38
CA GLN A 618 -5.64 47.49 23.40
C GLN A 618 -4.68 46.31 23.53
N ILE A 619 -5.03 45.34 24.38
CA ILE A 619 -4.25 44.12 24.59
C ILE A 619 -5.15 42.93 24.33
N TYR A 620 -4.73 42.08 23.40
CA TYR A 620 -5.40 40.82 23.08
C TYR A 620 -4.45 39.67 23.36
N TYR A 621 -4.92 38.63 24.01
CA TYR A 621 -4.14 37.44 24.25
C TYR A 621 -5.03 36.21 24.32
N GLY A 622 -4.47 35.09 23.94
CA GLY A 622 -5.19 33.84 23.97
C GLY A 622 -4.27 32.64 23.82
N ALA A 623 -4.87 31.49 24.07
CA ALA A 623 -4.21 30.21 23.98
C ALA A 623 -5.15 29.19 23.35
N ARG A 624 -4.58 28.28 22.56
CA ARG A 624 -5.22 27.06 22.08
C ARG A 624 -4.37 25.88 22.46
N ILE A 625 -4.99 24.90 23.08
CA ILE A 625 -4.39 23.62 23.44
C ILE A 625 -5.23 22.55 22.78
N PHE A 626 -4.60 21.68 22.00
CA PHE A 626 -5.25 20.49 21.47
C PHE A 626 -4.40 19.29 21.86
N SER A 627 -4.98 18.32 22.58
CA SER A 627 -4.30 17.13 23.05
C SER A 627 -5.06 15.88 22.64
N ARG A 628 -4.35 14.93 22.02
CA ARG A 628 -4.86 13.59 21.72
C ARG A 628 -4.21 12.59 22.68
N PHE A 629 -4.86 12.36 23.82
CA PHE A 629 -4.37 11.46 24.88
C PHE A 629 -4.25 10.01 24.41
N SER A 630 -5.17 9.57 23.55
CA SER A 630 -5.17 8.26 22.91
C SER A 630 -5.84 8.36 21.56
N ASP A 631 -5.88 7.26 20.79
CA ASP A 631 -6.62 7.29 19.52
C ASP A 631 -8.13 7.37 19.66
N LYS A 632 -8.62 7.22 20.89
CA LYS A 632 -10.03 7.25 21.27
C LYS A 632 -10.45 8.57 21.91
N ASN A 633 -9.51 9.41 22.34
CA ASN A 633 -9.77 10.53 23.24
C ASN A 633 -9.05 11.80 22.78
N SER A 634 -9.76 12.92 22.74
CA SER A 634 -9.15 14.22 22.47
C SER A 634 -9.82 15.36 23.24
N LEU A 635 -9.02 16.38 23.56
CA LEU A 635 -9.45 17.60 24.24
C LEU A 635 -8.91 18.82 23.48
N SER A 636 -9.79 19.75 23.16
CA SER A 636 -9.46 21.09 22.65
C SER A 636 -9.91 22.12 23.67
N LEU A 637 -8.98 22.99 24.07
CA LEU A 637 -9.23 24.16 24.89
C LEU A 637 -8.83 25.40 24.10
N PHE A 638 -9.69 26.40 24.08
CA PHE A 638 -9.41 27.69 23.47
C PHE A 638 -9.88 28.80 24.41
N TYR A 639 -9.04 29.82 24.53
CA TYR A 639 -9.35 31.03 25.30
C TYR A 639 -8.81 32.26 24.57
N GLN A 640 -9.60 33.32 24.59
CA GLN A 640 -9.24 34.65 24.09
C GLN A 640 -9.93 35.69 24.97
N ASN A 641 -9.17 36.69 25.42
CA ASN A 641 -9.71 37.70 26.34
C ASN A 641 -10.77 38.61 25.69
N ASN A 642 -10.54 39.04 24.44
CA ASN A 642 -11.45 39.90 23.69
C ASN A 642 -11.08 39.93 22.19
N TYR A 643 -11.89 40.59 21.37
CA TYR A 643 -11.69 40.79 19.94
C TYR A 643 -11.60 42.27 19.59
N VAL A 644 -11.05 42.57 18.40
CA VAL A 644 -11.06 43.93 17.86
C VAL A 644 -12.48 44.37 17.51
N PRO A 645 -12.84 45.66 17.67
CA PRO A 645 -14.20 46.13 17.40
C PRO A 645 -14.69 45.84 15.98
N GLU A 646 -13.82 45.82 14.97
CA GLU A 646 -14.24 45.52 13.60
C GLU A 646 -14.80 44.10 13.44
N GLU A 647 -14.56 43.18 14.37
CA GLU A 647 -15.12 41.83 14.32
C GLU A 647 -16.54 41.73 14.92
N TYR A 648 -17.16 42.84 15.35
CA TYR A 648 -18.48 42.85 15.98
C TYR A 648 -19.60 42.21 15.13
N PHE A 649 -19.45 42.20 13.81
CA PHE A 649 -20.41 41.60 12.88
C PHE A 649 -20.37 40.06 12.86
N ARG A 650 -19.48 39.42 13.64
CA ARG A 650 -19.33 37.96 13.75
C ARG A 650 -19.56 37.48 15.17
N ASP A 651 -19.98 36.23 15.30
CA ASP A 651 -19.97 35.53 16.58
C ASP A 651 -18.50 35.27 16.99
N ARG A 652 -18.16 35.62 18.23
CA ARG A 652 -16.77 35.67 18.73
C ARG A 652 -16.63 34.78 19.96
N ASN A 653 -15.75 33.77 19.89
CA ASN A 653 -15.59 32.81 20.97
C ASN A 653 -14.57 33.32 22.00
N LEU A 654 -14.95 33.51 23.25
CA LEU A 654 -14.03 33.89 24.33
C LEU A 654 -13.41 32.67 25.01
N PHE A 655 -14.19 31.59 25.13
CA PHE A 655 -13.75 30.34 25.71
C PHE A 655 -14.45 29.16 25.04
N GLU A 656 -13.71 28.09 24.75
CA GLU A 656 -14.25 26.86 24.17
C GLU A 656 -13.55 25.65 24.77
N VAL A 657 -14.36 24.65 25.14
CA VAL A 657 -13.94 23.31 25.51
C VAL A 657 -14.62 22.35 24.56
N LEU A 658 -13.85 21.51 23.87
CA LEU A 658 -14.35 20.39 23.07
C LEU A 658 -13.67 19.13 23.57
N TYR A 659 -14.46 18.15 23.99
CA TYR A 659 -13.96 16.85 24.42
C TYR A 659 -14.65 15.76 23.61
N HIS A 660 -13.85 14.83 23.11
CA HIS A 660 -14.32 13.66 22.35
C HIS A 660 -13.77 12.39 22.99
N GLN A 661 -14.65 11.40 23.13
CA GLN A 661 -14.36 10.10 23.72
C GLN A 661 -15.08 9.00 22.93
N GLN A 662 -14.32 8.04 22.40
CA GLN A 662 -14.86 6.80 21.88
C GLN A 662 -15.05 5.81 23.04
N LEU A 663 -16.29 5.44 23.34
CA LEU A 663 -16.62 4.53 24.45
C LEU A 663 -16.36 3.07 24.07
N PHE A 664 -16.78 2.68 22.87
CA PHE A 664 -16.56 1.36 22.27
C PHE A 664 -16.54 1.50 20.73
N PRO A 665 -16.12 0.48 19.96
CA PRO A 665 -16.15 0.55 18.50
C PRO A 665 -17.52 0.98 17.97
N GLY A 666 -17.57 2.06 17.17
CA GLY A 666 -18.81 2.63 16.66
C GLY A 666 -19.60 3.55 17.60
N SER A 667 -19.11 3.87 18.81
CA SER A 667 -19.80 4.75 19.75
C SER A 667 -18.93 5.92 20.20
N ASP A 668 -19.38 7.14 19.90
CA ASP A 668 -18.69 8.40 20.19
C ASP A 668 -19.51 9.28 21.13
N LEU A 669 -18.83 9.90 22.10
CA LEU A 669 -19.37 10.94 22.97
C LEU A 669 -18.64 12.26 22.69
N TYR A 670 -19.39 13.33 22.46
CA TYR A 670 -18.89 14.67 22.25
C TYR A 670 -19.47 15.60 23.31
N LEU A 671 -18.61 16.36 23.98
CA LEU A 671 -18.96 17.40 24.91
C LEU A 671 -18.41 18.72 24.39
N SER A 672 -19.25 19.74 24.30
CA SER A 672 -18.83 21.09 23.94
C SER A 672 -19.40 22.11 24.91
N GLY A 673 -18.54 23.00 25.39
CA GLY A 673 -18.92 24.19 26.15
C GLY A 673 -18.29 25.41 25.51
N ARG A 674 -19.10 26.43 25.22
CA ARG A 674 -18.67 27.65 24.53
C ARG A 674 -19.19 28.87 25.26
N TYR A 675 -18.33 29.86 25.38
CA TYR A 675 -18.67 31.18 25.89
C TYR A 675 -18.33 32.20 24.82
N SER A 676 -19.35 32.87 24.28
CA SER A 676 -19.22 33.66 23.06
C SER A 676 -19.93 35.01 23.16
N LEU A 677 -19.45 36.00 22.43
CA LEU A 677 -20.18 37.23 22.14
C LEU A 677 -20.93 37.04 20.81
N GLN A 678 -22.25 37.21 20.82
CA GLN A 678 -23.04 37.13 19.60
C GLN A 678 -22.69 38.29 18.65
N ARG A 679 -22.93 38.10 17.35
CA ARG A 679 -22.86 39.19 16.36
C ARG A 679 -23.72 40.38 16.80
N GLY A 680 -23.20 41.60 16.65
CA GLY A 680 -23.90 42.84 17.03
C GLY A 680 -23.72 43.27 18.48
N GLU A 681 -23.37 42.34 19.37
CA GLU A 681 -23.24 42.60 20.80
C GLU A 681 -21.78 42.92 21.18
N LEU A 682 -21.52 44.01 21.90
CA LEU A 682 -20.16 44.34 22.33
C LEU A 682 -19.83 43.80 23.73
N GLY A 683 -20.83 43.44 24.53
CA GLY A 683 -20.63 43.09 25.95
C GLY A 683 -21.48 41.93 26.49
N ASN A 684 -22.61 41.60 25.86
CA ASN A 684 -23.45 40.49 26.30
C ASN A 684 -22.84 39.16 25.88
N LYS A 685 -22.59 38.30 26.87
CA LYS A 685 -21.89 37.02 26.69
C LYS A 685 -22.88 35.89 26.83
N ASP A 686 -22.91 35.03 25.82
CA ASP A 686 -23.74 33.85 25.76
C ASP A 686 -22.95 32.62 26.15
N PHE A 687 -23.65 31.64 26.70
CA PHE A 687 -23.10 30.35 27.02
C PHE A 687 -23.89 29.25 26.31
N ILE A 688 -23.18 28.38 25.61
CA ILE A 688 -23.75 27.25 24.89
C ILE A 688 -23.07 25.98 25.39
N PHE A 689 -23.89 25.01 25.76
CA PHE A 689 -23.47 23.68 26.16
C PHE A 689 -24.13 22.65 25.24
N SER A 690 -23.37 21.65 24.82
CA SER A 690 -23.91 20.52 24.10
C SER A 690 -23.23 19.21 24.52
N LEU A 691 -24.06 18.20 24.72
CA LEU A 691 -23.66 16.81 24.97
C LEU A 691 -24.27 15.95 23.87
N ARG A 692 -23.43 15.38 23.01
CA ARG A 692 -23.85 14.57 21.86
C ARG A 692 -23.33 13.15 21.98
N TYR A 693 -24.23 12.19 21.90
CA TYR A 693 -23.91 10.77 21.74
C TYR A 693 -24.15 10.36 20.28
N THR A 694 -23.22 9.62 19.68
CA THR A 694 -23.32 9.14 18.29
C THR A 694 -23.04 7.64 18.20
N LEU A 695 -23.99 6.90 17.64
CA LEU A 695 -23.89 5.48 17.33
C LEU A 695 -23.71 5.30 15.82
N ARG A 696 -22.61 4.67 15.42
CA ARG A 696 -22.28 4.35 14.02
C ARG A 696 -22.54 2.87 13.77
N LEU A 697 -23.48 2.59 12.87
CA LEU A 697 -23.95 1.27 12.47
C LEU A 697 -23.53 1.01 11.02
N ASN A 698 -23.16 -0.23 10.73
CA ASN A 698 -22.90 -0.69 9.37
C ASN A 698 -24.10 -1.55 8.93
N VAL A 699 -25.12 -0.90 8.39
CA VAL A 699 -26.41 -1.51 8.06
C VAL A 699 -26.27 -2.39 6.81
N PRO A 700 -26.66 -3.68 6.84
CA PRO A 700 -26.58 -4.54 5.67
C PRO A 700 -27.57 -4.09 4.58
N VAL A 701 -27.09 -3.85 3.36
CA VAL A 701 -27.90 -3.34 2.24
C VAL A 701 -27.95 -4.30 1.05
N GLN A 702 -26.94 -5.15 0.86
CA GLN A 702 -26.91 -6.14 -0.22
C GLN A 702 -26.22 -7.41 0.26
N LYS A 703 -26.80 -8.59 0.00
CA LYS A 703 -26.12 -9.87 0.17
C LYS A 703 -25.17 -10.10 -1.01
N THR A 704 -23.89 -10.35 -0.74
CA THR A 704 -22.81 -10.40 -1.76
C THR A 704 -22.25 -11.79 -2.02
N ALA A 705 -22.47 -12.73 -1.10
CA ALA A 705 -22.04 -14.11 -1.23
C ALA A 705 -23.01 -15.03 -0.48
N ASP A 706 -23.03 -16.29 -0.92
CA ASP A 706 -23.64 -17.40 -0.20
C ASP A 706 -22.53 -18.40 0.11
N TYR A 707 -22.39 -18.74 1.38
CA TYR A 707 -21.39 -19.69 1.84
C TYR A 707 -22.03 -20.87 2.56
N THR A 708 -21.38 -22.01 2.43
CA THR A 708 -21.63 -23.26 3.12
C THR A 708 -20.44 -23.62 4.02
N SER A 709 -20.68 -24.54 4.95
CA SER A 709 -19.69 -25.15 5.80
C SER A 709 -19.68 -26.67 5.65
N LEU A 710 -18.51 -27.25 5.86
CA LEU A 710 -18.30 -28.69 5.95
C LEU A 710 -17.60 -28.99 7.28
N SER A 711 -18.25 -29.78 8.13
CA SER A 711 -17.66 -30.31 9.36
C SER A 711 -17.57 -31.83 9.30
N GLY A 712 -16.73 -32.40 10.15
CA GLY A 712 -16.63 -33.84 10.25
C GLY A 712 -15.61 -34.29 11.26
N ASN A 713 -15.53 -35.61 11.43
CA ASN A 713 -14.59 -36.27 12.32
C ASN A 713 -13.82 -37.36 11.58
N ILE A 714 -12.51 -37.42 11.83
CA ILE A 714 -11.65 -38.55 11.50
C ILE A 714 -11.57 -39.47 12.71
N SER A 715 -12.37 -40.53 12.68
CA SER A 715 -12.39 -41.54 13.74
C SER A 715 -11.08 -42.34 13.78
N ASN A 716 -10.53 -42.53 14.98
CA ASN A 716 -9.33 -43.34 15.17
C ASN A 716 -9.70 -44.84 15.17
N LEU A 717 -9.34 -45.56 14.11
CA LEU A 717 -9.56 -47.01 13.94
C LEU A 717 -8.26 -47.80 14.07
N GLY A 718 -7.42 -47.43 15.05
CA GLY A 718 -6.17 -48.14 15.37
C GLY A 718 -4.90 -47.46 14.87
N VAL A 719 -4.93 -46.14 14.66
CA VAL A 719 -3.77 -45.30 14.31
C VAL A 719 -3.20 -44.59 15.53
N LYS A 720 -1.96 -44.13 15.45
CA LYS A 720 -1.28 -43.46 16.57
C LYS A 720 -1.90 -42.10 16.93
N LYS A 721 -2.31 -41.31 15.92
CA LYS A 721 -2.88 -39.98 16.10
C LYS A 721 -3.88 -39.66 15.00
N THR A 722 -4.93 -38.92 15.38
CA THR A 722 -5.85 -38.25 14.45
C THR A 722 -5.75 -36.73 14.54
N GLU A 723 -4.92 -36.21 15.44
CA GLU A 723 -4.62 -34.78 15.58
C GLU A 723 -3.64 -34.29 14.51
N GLY A 724 -3.87 -33.10 13.99
CA GLY A 724 -2.94 -32.42 13.09
C GLY A 724 -2.96 -32.94 11.65
N ILE A 725 -3.95 -33.77 11.31
CA ILE A 725 -4.16 -34.25 9.95
C ILE A 725 -4.71 -33.10 9.12
N ARG A 726 -4.04 -32.80 8.01
CA ARG A 726 -4.45 -31.73 7.10
C ARG A 726 -5.37 -32.28 6.03
N LEU A 727 -6.48 -31.57 5.83
CA LEU A 727 -7.48 -31.86 4.82
C LEU A 727 -7.54 -30.73 3.81
N MET A 728 -7.71 -31.11 2.55
CA MET A 728 -7.82 -30.18 1.42
C MET A 728 -9.20 -30.33 0.78
N LEU A 729 -9.90 -29.22 0.62
CA LEU A 729 -11.19 -29.15 -0.07
C LEU A 729 -11.05 -28.13 -1.21
N GLY A 730 -10.56 -28.60 -2.36
CA GLY A 730 -10.09 -27.73 -3.44
C GLY A 730 -8.94 -26.83 -2.97
N SER A 731 -9.14 -25.51 -2.99
CA SER A 731 -8.15 -24.51 -2.50
C SER A 731 -8.20 -24.27 -0.99
N ASN A 732 -9.21 -24.81 -0.30
CA ASN A 732 -9.43 -24.59 1.12
C ASN A 732 -8.71 -25.65 1.94
N LEU A 733 -8.21 -25.25 3.11
CA LEU A 733 -7.44 -26.12 4.01
C LEU A 733 -8.05 -26.08 5.40
N SER A 734 -8.09 -27.25 6.03
CA SER A 734 -8.43 -27.44 7.43
C SER A 734 -7.43 -28.39 8.06
N VAL A 735 -7.30 -28.34 9.39
CA VAL A 735 -6.50 -29.26 10.19
C VAL A 735 -7.36 -29.86 11.29
N THR A 736 -7.17 -31.13 11.61
CA THR A 736 -7.93 -31.79 12.68
C THR A 736 -7.45 -31.37 14.08
N ASP A 737 -8.39 -31.31 15.02
CA ASP A 737 -8.11 -31.13 16.45
C ASP A 737 -7.69 -32.45 17.13
N LYS A 738 -7.53 -32.40 18.46
CA LYS A 738 -7.12 -33.56 19.30
C LYS A 738 -8.06 -34.76 19.20
N ASP A 739 -9.33 -34.51 18.94
CA ASP A 739 -10.38 -35.53 18.85
C ASP A 739 -10.62 -35.97 17.39
N GLY A 740 -9.86 -35.42 16.43
CA GLY A 740 -9.99 -35.71 15.00
C GLY A 740 -11.05 -34.88 14.29
N ASN A 741 -11.63 -33.85 14.91
CA ASN A 741 -12.64 -33.01 14.27
C ASN A 741 -11.99 -31.98 13.34
N TYR A 742 -12.66 -31.70 12.22
CA TYR A 742 -12.24 -30.68 11.27
C TYR A 742 -13.44 -29.81 10.83
N LEU A 743 -13.14 -28.60 10.35
CA LEU A 743 -14.15 -27.61 9.99
C LEU A 743 -13.66 -26.71 8.86
N PHE A 744 -14.40 -26.70 7.76
CA PHE A 744 -14.30 -25.73 6.68
C PHE A 744 -15.48 -24.75 6.78
N LYS A 745 -15.19 -23.45 6.78
CA LYS A 745 -16.21 -22.38 6.65
C LYS A 745 -15.91 -21.52 5.43
N ASN A 746 -16.90 -20.71 5.04
CA ASN A 746 -16.81 -19.75 3.92
C ASN A 746 -16.54 -20.44 2.58
N ILE A 747 -17.13 -21.62 2.38
CA ILE A 747 -17.00 -22.40 1.15
C ILE A 747 -18.13 -21.99 0.21
N VAL A 748 -17.85 -21.76 -1.06
CA VAL A 748 -18.89 -21.50 -2.05
C VAL A 748 -19.68 -22.80 -2.30
N PRO A 749 -21.02 -22.80 -2.34
CA PRO A 749 -21.78 -24.00 -2.64
C PRO A 749 -21.40 -24.63 -3.99
N GLY A 750 -21.24 -25.94 -4.03
CA GLY A 750 -20.81 -26.67 -5.22
C GLY A 750 -20.22 -28.05 -4.96
N ASP A 751 -19.64 -28.64 -6.00
CA ASP A 751 -18.96 -29.94 -5.95
C ASP A 751 -17.48 -29.78 -5.61
N TYR A 752 -17.03 -30.53 -4.61
CA TYR A 752 -15.65 -30.52 -4.15
C TYR A 752 -15.10 -31.93 -4.00
N PHE A 753 -13.78 -32.06 -4.08
CA PHE A 753 -13.08 -33.27 -3.67
C PHE A 753 -12.39 -33.01 -2.33
N LEU A 754 -12.68 -33.86 -1.35
CA LEU A 754 -12.00 -33.88 -0.06
C LEU A 754 -10.79 -34.81 -0.16
N GLU A 755 -9.62 -34.28 0.16
CA GLU A 755 -8.34 -34.96 0.14
C GLU A 755 -7.66 -34.89 1.50
N ILE A 756 -6.79 -35.87 1.77
CA ILE A 756 -5.94 -35.92 2.96
C ILE A 756 -4.49 -35.68 2.55
N ASP A 757 -3.81 -34.78 3.24
CA ASP A 757 -2.38 -34.59 3.06
C ASP A 757 -1.63 -35.70 3.80
N ARG A 758 -1.15 -36.68 3.03
CA ARG A 758 -0.45 -37.86 3.55
C ARG A 758 0.87 -37.52 4.25
N SER A 759 1.43 -36.32 4.07
CA SER A 759 2.61 -35.90 4.83
C SER A 759 2.31 -35.67 6.32
N THR A 760 1.03 -35.53 6.67
CA THR A 760 0.56 -35.31 8.06
C THR A 760 0.14 -36.60 8.77
N THR A 761 0.08 -37.72 8.05
CA THR A 761 -0.25 -39.07 8.57
C THR A 761 0.98 -39.96 8.67
N GLU A 762 0.94 -41.06 9.44
CA GLU A 762 2.05 -42.03 9.41
C GLU A 762 2.09 -42.76 8.06
N ILE A 763 3.25 -43.32 7.69
CA ILE A 763 3.48 -43.96 6.38
C ILE A 763 2.44 -45.05 6.05
N ASN A 764 2.01 -45.80 7.08
CA ASN A 764 1.06 -46.90 6.94
C ASN A 764 -0.39 -46.52 7.27
N ASP A 765 -0.67 -45.27 7.60
CA ASP A 765 -2.05 -44.85 7.87
C ASP A 765 -2.81 -44.73 6.54
N ILE A 766 -4.03 -45.28 6.50
CA ILE A 766 -4.91 -45.29 5.35
C ILE A 766 -6.36 -44.96 5.76
N PRO A 767 -7.09 -44.13 5.01
CA PRO A 767 -8.51 -43.92 5.24
C PRO A 767 -9.32 -45.20 5.02
N ASN A 768 -10.40 -45.38 5.79
CA ASN A 768 -11.34 -46.49 5.61
C ASN A 768 -12.26 -46.32 4.39
N ILE A 769 -12.22 -45.16 3.75
CA ILE A 769 -12.92 -44.82 2.51
C ILE A 769 -11.93 -44.53 1.39
N SER A 770 -12.40 -44.49 0.14
CA SER A 770 -11.58 -44.04 -0.98
C SER A 770 -11.49 -42.50 -0.98
N LEU A 771 -10.27 -41.95 -0.96
CA LEU A 771 -9.99 -40.53 -1.15
C LEU A 771 -9.18 -40.33 -2.46
N PRO A 772 -9.42 -39.26 -3.24
CA PRO A 772 -10.31 -38.12 -2.97
C PRO A 772 -11.81 -38.48 -2.97
N ALA A 773 -12.59 -37.98 -2.00
CA ALA A 773 -14.04 -38.19 -1.93
C ALA A 773 -14.79 -37.01 -2.57
N SER A 774 -15.72 -37.29 -3.49
CA SER A 774 -16.59 -36.27 -4.09
C SER A 774 -17.72 -35.89 -3.13
N LEU A 775 -17.83 -34.60 -2.82
CA LEU A 775 -18.82 -34.03 -1.89
C LEU A 775 -19.62 -32.94 -2.59
N HIS A 776 -20.95 -33.05 -2.52
CA HIS A 776 -21.88 -32.05 -3.04
C HIS A 776 -22.37 -31.15 -1.90
N LEU A 777 -21.81 -29.94 -1.78
CA LEU A 777 -22.05 -29.04 -0.65
C LEU A 777 -23.13 -28.00 -1.02
N ILE A 778 -24.41 -28.31 -0.73
CA ILE A 778 -25.54 -27.39 -0.96
C ILE A 778 -26.10 -26.82 0.35
N ASN A 779 -26.16 -27.63 1.41
CA ASN A 779 -26.76 -27.22 2.67
C ASN A 779 -25.87 -26.18 3.35
N LYS A 780 -26.43 -25.34 4.22
CA LYS A 780 -25.65 -24.36 5.01
C LYS A 780 -24.57 -25.04 5.86
N GLU A 781 -24.90 -26.21 6.39
CA GLU A 781 -24.01 -27.08 7.17
C GLU A 781 -24.05 -28.48 6.57
N ASN A 782 -22.88 -29.03 6.22
CA ASN A 782 -22.71 -30.38 5.70
C ASN A 782 -21.78 -31.15 6.63
N VAL A 783 -22.04 -32.45 6.80
CA VAL A 783 -21.24 -33.31 7.68
C VAL A 783 -20.68 -34.48 6.88
N PHE A 784 -19.38 -34.74 7.02
CA PHE A 784 -18.73 -35.90 6.41
C PHE A 784 -17.74 -36.56 7.37
N ASN A 785 -18.04 -37.78 7.80
CA ASN A 785 -17.20 -38.52 8.75
C ASN A 785 -16.53 -39.69 8.05
N PHE A 786 -15.27 -39.94 8.38
CA PHE A 786 -14.55 -41.14 7.95
C PHE A 786 -13.58 -41.59 9.04
N GLY A 787 -12.91 -42.71 8.84
CA GLY A 787 -11.96 -43.27 9.79
C GLY A 787 -10.57 -43.43 9.21
N LEU A 788 -9.57 -43.40 10.08
CA LEU A 788 -8.18 -43.68 9.71
C LEU A 788 -7.75 -44.98 10.40
N THR A 789 -7.20 -45.91 9.62
CA THR A 789 -6.72 -47.21 10.09
C THR A 789 -5.32 -47.49 9.55
N THR A 790 -4.71 -48.61 9.95
CA THR A 790 -3.38 -49.01 9.47
C THR A 790 -3.51 -49.97 8.28
N ALA A 791 -2.74 -49.69 7.23
CA ALA A 791 -2.76 -50.44 6.01
C ALA A 791 -2.18 -51.86 6.20
N SER A 792 -2.72 -52.80 5.44
CA SER A 792 -2.37 -54.21 5.48
C SER A 792 -1.52 -54.60 4.27
N THR A 793 -0.88 -55.77 4.33
CA THR A 793 -0.02 -56.25 3.25
C THR A 793 -0.33 -57.71 2.92
N ILE A 794 -0.44 -58.04 1.64
CA ILE A 794 -0.43 -59.44 1.18
C ILE A 794 0.96 -59.74 0.64
N LYS A 795 1.64 -60.76 1.17
CA LYS A 795 2.92 -61.25 0.65
C LYS A 795 2.77 -62.68 0.16
N GLY A 796 3.51 -63.04 -0.87
CA GLY A 796 3.56 -64.44 -1.27
C GLY A 796 4.77 -64.82 -2.08
N ILE A 797 4.89 -66.11 -2.31
CA ILE A 797 5.93 -66.72 -3.14
C ILE A 797 5.30 -67.70 -4.12
N ILE A 798 5.86 -67.75 -5.33
CA ILE A 798 5.44 -68.72 -6.35
C ILE A 798 6.39 -69.91 -6.31
N LEU A 799 5.89 -71.06 -5.87
CA LEU A 799 6.64 -72.30 -5.77
C LEU A 799 6.28 -73.23 -6.92
N LEU A 800 7.29 -73.86 -7.51
CA LEU A 800 7.11 -74.95 -8.46
C LEU A 800 7.06 -76.25 -7.67
N SER A 801 5.94 -76.95 -7.72
CA SER A 801 5.83 -78.30 -7.13
C SER A 801 6.33 -79.32 -8.17
N GLU A 802 7.56 -79.80 -7.97
CA GLU A 802 8.06 -81.01 -8.62
C GLU A 802 7.81 -82.18 -7.65
N ASP A 803 7.19 -83.27 -8.13
CA ASP A 803 7.00 -84.48 -7.31
C ASP A 803 8.37 -85.06 -6.94
N GLU A 804 8.82 -84.82 -5.71
CA GLU A 804 9.87 -85.60 -5.05
C GLU A 804 9.30 -86.96 -4.66
N ASP A 805 9.09 -87.83 -5.65
CA ASP A 805 9.09 -89.29 -5.45
C ASP A 805 9.26 -89.99 -6.79
N LYS A 806 10.54 -90.14 -7.19
CA LYS A 806 11.09 -91.28 -7.96
C LYS A 806 12.60 -91.12 -8.12
N ASN A 807 13.33 -91.35 -7.04
CA ASN A 807 14.69 -91.85 -7.15
C ASN A 807 14.61 -93.29 -7.65
N GLN A 808 14.74 -93.52 -8.96
CA GLN A 808 15.47 -94.67 -9.52
C GLN A 808 15.52 -94.60 -11.06
N TYR A 809 16.72 -94.90 -11.55
CA TYR A 809 17.14 -95.12 -12.95
C TYR A 809 17.59 -93.88 -13.75
N SER A 810 18.87 -93.58 -13.56
CA SER A 810 19.75 -92.94 -14.53
C SER A 810 19.88 -93.79 -15.81
N PHE A 811 19.60 -93.21 -16.98
CA PHE A 811 20.16 -93.72 -18.24
C PHE A 811 20.47 -92.57 -19.22
N ALA A 812 21.74 -92.58 -19.66
CA ALA A 812 22.35 -92.00 -20.85
C ALA A 812 22.26 -90.47 -21.12
N GLN A 813 23.46 -89.89 -21.21
CA GLN A 813 23.78 -88.56 -21.70
C GLN A 813 23.16 -88.26 -23.08
N PHE A 814 22.33 -87.24 -23.14
CA PHE A 814 22.18 -86.38 -24.31
C PHE A 814 21.91 -84.96 -23.80
N GLN A 815 22.89 -84.06 -23.94
CA GLN A 815 22.70 -82.63 -23.73
C GLN A 815 22.47 -81.96 -25.08
N PRO A 816 21.25 -81.46 -25.40
CA PRO A 816 21.09 -80.47 -26.44
C PRO A 816 21.46 -79.09 -25.87
N LYS A 817 22.24 -78.35 -26.65
CA LYS A 817 22.63 -76.96 -26.45
C LYS A 817 21.43 -76.04 -26.24
N THR A 818 21.44 -75.33 -25.10
CA THR A 818 20.99 -73.94 -24.90
C THR A 818 19.72 -73.50 -25.64
N GLU A 819 18.54 -73.92 -25.15
CA GLU A 819 17.38 -73.02 -25.19
C GLU A 819 17.46 -72.08 -23.98
N LYS A 820 17.45 -70.77 -24.22
CA LYS A 820 17.23 -69.77 -23.15
C LYS A 820 15.95 -70.18 -22.41
N LYS A 821 16.06 -70.67 -21.17
CA LYS A 821 14.90 -70.91 -20.28
C LYS A 821 14.08 -69.61 -20.25
N LYS A 822 12.98 -69.54 -21.01
CA LYS A 822 12.03 -68.43 -20.93
C LYS A 822 11.53 -68.39 -19.49
N ARG A 823 11.88 -67.32 -18.77
CA ARG A 823 11.37 -67.06 -17.42
C ARG A 823 9.84 -67.05 -17.50
N GLN A 824 9.24 -67.97 -16.76
CA GLN A 824 7.80 -68.18 -16.70
C GLN A 824 7.21 -67.14 -15.74
N SER A 825 6.13 -66.47 -16.12
CA SER A 825 5.45 -65.51 -15.25
C SER A 825 3.96 -65.77 -15.15
N ILE A 826 3.35 -65.18 -14.13
CA ILE A 826 1.91 -65.09 -13.92
C ILE A 826 1.56 -63.64 -13.58
N ILE A 827 0.32 -63.24 -13.86
CA ILE A 827 -0.23 -61.98 -13.33
C ILE A 827 -1.00 -62.33 -12.07
N ILE A 828 -0.68 -61.64 -10.98
CA ILE A 828 -1.42 -61.66 -9.73
C ILE A 828 -2.24 -60.39 -9.67
N GLU A 829 -3.56 -60.54 -9.56
CA GLU A 829 -4.51 -59.46 -9.34
C GLU A 829 -5.07 -59.55 -7.93
N VAL A 830 -5.09 -58.46 -7.19
CA VAL A 830 -5.75 -58.37 -5.88
C VAL A 830 -6.81 -57.27 -5.96
N SER A 831 -8.05 -57.58 -5.60
CA SER A 831 -9.16 -56.64 -5.62
C SER A 831 -10.11 -56.80 -4.44
N ASP A 832 -10.60 -55.68 -3.91
CA ASP A 832 -11.64 -55.58 -2.86
C ASP A 832 -13.02 -55.20 -3.45
N GLY A 833 -13.14 -55.11 -4.78
CA GLY A 833 -14.33 -54.67 -5.51
C GLY A 833 -14.32 -53.18 -5.91
N GLU A 834 -13.61 -52.33 -5.18
CA GLU A 834 -13.43 -50.90 -5.53
C GLU A 834 -12.05 -50.63 -6.14
N GLN A 835 -11.02 -51.26 -5.58
CA GLN A 835 -9.62 -51.14 -5.95
C GLN A 835 -9.15 -52.45 -6.59
N THR A 836 -8.26 -52.33 -7.56
CA THR A 836 -7.64 -53.48 -8.24
C THR A 836 -6.16 -53.20 -8.45
N TYR A 837 -5.30 -54.06 -7.93
CA TYR A 837 -3.86 -54.01 -8.12
C TYR A 837 -3.40 -55.22 -8.90
N ARG A 838 -2.46 -55.04 -9.82
CA ARG A 838 -1.90 -56.13 -10.64
C ARG A 838 -0.38 -56.09 -10.61
N LYS A 839 0.26 -57.25 -10.41
CA LYS A 839 1.72 -57.44 -10.56
C LYS A 839 2.01 -58.63 -11.47
N ILE A 840 3.05 -58.50 -12.30
CA ILE A 840 3.63 -59.62 -13.04
C ILE A 840 4.75 -60.18 -12.17
N VAL A 841 4.71 -61.48 -11.90
CA VAL A 841 5.66 -62.15 -10.99
C VAL A 841 6.19 -63.40 -11.68
N PHE A 842 7.49 -63.62 -11.60
CA PHE A 842 8.14 -64.81 -12.18
C PHE A 842 8.15 -65.98 -11.19
N ILE A 843 8.14 -67.21 -11.70
CA ILE A 843 8.23 -68.42 -10.85
C ILE A 843 9.53 -68.39 -10.04
N GLY A 844 9.44 -68.63 -8.73
CA GLY A 844 10.55 -68.58 -7.78
C GLY A 844 10.80 -67.19 -7.16
N GLU A 845 10.11 -66.14 -7.62
CA GLU A 845 10.19 -64.81 -7.03
C GLU A 845 9.06 -64.58 -6.01
N THR A 846 9.31 -63.66 -5.07
CA THR A 846 8.32 -63.20 -4.10
C THR A 846 7.54 -62.02 -4.66
N PHE A 847 6.34 -61.81 -4.14
CA PHE A 847 5.51 -60.64 -4.44
C PHE A 847 4.90 -60.09 -3.17
N ASP A 848 4.58 -58.81 -3.23
CA ASP A 848 3.91 -58.10 -2.16
C ASP A 848 2.87 -57.12 -2.73
N PHE A 849 1.78 -56.93 -2.01
CA PHE A 849 0.84 -55.84 -2.22
C PHE A 849 0.77 -55.08 -0.91
N THR A 850 1.44 -53.94 -0.86
CA THR A 850 1.50 -53.05 0.30
C THR A 850 0.40 -52.01 0.22
N TYR A 851 0.11 -51.38 1.36
CA TYR A 851 -0.86 -50.29 1.47
C TYR A 851 -2.31 -50.67 1.10
N LEU A 852 -2.74 -51.88 1.49
CA LEU A 852 -4.11 -52.36 1.27
C LEU A 852 -5.04 -51.94 2.41
N ARG A 853 -6.26 -51.54 2.09
CA ARG A 853 -7.30 -51.28 3.10
C ARG A 853 -7.68 -52.59 3.82
N PRO A 854 -7.86 -52.59 5.15
CA PRO A 854 -8.39 -53.76 5.86
C PRO A 854 -9.78 -54.14 5.34
N GLY A 855 -10.04 -55.44 5.17
CA GLY A 855 -11.29 -55.94 4.58
C GLY A 855 -11.10 -57.24 3.79
N GLU A 856 -12.11 -57.56 2.98
CA GLU A 856 -12.12 -58.75 2.11
C GLU A 856 -11.40 -58.48 0.80
N TRP A 857 -10.36 -59.27 0.51
CA TRP A 857 -9.59 -59.20 -0.72
C TRP A 857 -9.69 -60.50 -1.50
N LYS A 858 -9.97 -60.39 -2.81
CA LYS A 858 -9.93 -61.49 -3.76
C LYS A 858 -8.64 -61.43 -4.57
N VAL A 859 -7.84 -62.49 -4.48
CA VAL A 859 -6.62 -62.66 -5.29
C VAL A 859 -6.93 -63.58 -6.46
N LYS A 860 -6.74 -63.11 -7.70
CA LYS A 860 -6.90 -63.89 -8.92
C LYS A 860 -5.57 -64.05 -9.65
N LEU A 861 -5.36 -65.22 -10.24
CA LEU A 861 -4.15 -65.55 -10.97
C LEU A 861 -4.46 -65.75 -12.45
N TYR A 862 -3.74 -65.03 -13.31
CA TYR A 862 -3.86 -65.15 -14.75
C TYR A 862 -2.57 -65.68 -15.36
N ARG A 863 -2.71 -66.57 -16.36
CA ARG A 863 -1.56 -67.08 -17.12
C ARG A 863 -0.98 -65.93 -17.96
N ASN A 864 0.31 -65.65 -17.81
CA ASN A 864 1.00 -64.64 -18.62
C ASN A 864 2.44 -65.07 -18.90
N GLY A 865 2.70 -65.74 -20.01
CA GLY A 865 4.02 -66.32 -20.29
C GLY A 865 4.28 -67.68 -19.61
N LEU A 866 3.23 -68.30 -19.05
CA LEU A 866 3.26 -69.65 -18.48
C LEU A 866 3.01 -70.74 -19.54
N ASP A 867 4.04 -71.54 -19.82
CA ASP A 867 4.08 -72.70 -20.72
C ASP A 867 2.93 -73.69 -20.43
N LYS A 868 2.36 -74.29 -21.48
CA LYS A 868 1.21 -75.20 -21.42
C LYS A 868 1.46 -76.41 -20.52
N LYS A 869 2.73 -76.81 -20.32
CA LYS A 869 3.12 -77.90 -19.42
C LYS A 869 2.92 -77.59 -17.94
N TYR A 870 2.60 -76.35 -17.55
CA TYR A 870 2.34 -75.96 -16.17
C TYR A 870 0.87 -75.56 -15.98
N LYS A 871 0.30 -75.89 -14.82
CA LYS A 871 -1.06 -75.54 -14.42
C LYS A 871 -1.03 -74.85 -13.06
N ILE A 872 -1.82 -73.79 -12.92
CA ILE A 872 -2.03 -73.11 -11.64
C ILE A 872 -3.01 -73.98 -10.83
N ALA A 873 -2.60 -74.44 -9.64
CA ALA A 873 -3.39 -75.39 -8.86
C ALA A 873 -4.72 -74.80 -8.37
N ALA A 874 -4.70 -73.54 -7.92
CA ALA A 874 -5.87 -72.74 -7.57
C ALA A 874 -5.69 -71.33 -8.10
N ASP A 875 -6.68 -70.81 -8.85
CA ASP A 875 -6.60 -69.55 -9.58
C ASP A 875 -7.31 -68.37 -8.90
N SER A 876 -7.99 -68.62 -7.78
CA SER A 876 -8.69 -67.61 -6.98
C SER A 876 -8.58 -67.91 -5.48
N PHE A 877 -8.27 -66.89 -4.68
CA PHE A 877 -8.22 -66.93 -3.22
C PHE A 877 -9.01 -65.75 -2.63
N GLN A 878 -9.60 -65.94 -1.46
CA GLN A 878 -10.28 -64.88 -0.71
C GLN A 878 -9.67 -64.77 0.68
N PHE A 879 -9.37 -63.54 1.11
CA PHE A 879 -8.75 -63.24 2.40
C PHE A 879 -9.48 -62.10 3.10
N SER A 880 -9.87 -62.31 4.35
CA SER A 880 -10.21 -61.24 5.28
C SER A 880 -8.93 -60.77 5.97
N ILE A 881 -8.53 -59.52 5.75
CA ILE A 881 -7.28 -58.97 6.28
C ILE A 881 -7.58 -57.89 7.33
N LYS A 882 -7.02 -58.04 8.54
CA LYS A 882 -7.16 -57.10 9.66
C LYS A 882 -6.13 -55.95 9.58
N PRO A 883 -6.36 -54.80 10.24
CA PRO A 883 -5.41 -53.69 10.26
C PRO A 883 -4.00 -54.12 10.68
N SER A 884 -2.99 -53.61 9.96
CA SER A 884 -1.57 -53.95 10.13
C SER A 884 -1.21 -55.44 9.96
N GLN A 885 -2.10 -56.28 9.43
CA GLN A 885 -1.83 -57.69 9.18
C GLN A 885 -0.99 -57.90 7.91
N ILE A 886 0.00 -58.78 8.02
CA ILE A 886 0.73 -59.31 6.85
C ILE A 886 0.16 -60.69 6.55
N GLN A 887 -0.62 -60.80 5.49
CA GLN A 887 -1.18 -62.06 5.02
C GLN A 887 -0.19 -62.73 4.06
N SER A 888 0.39 -63.85 4.50
CA SER A 888 1.33 -64.64 3.69
C SER A 888 0.60 -65.73 2.91
N MET A 889 0.96 -65.94 1.64
CA MET A 889 0.43 -67.02 0.81
C MET A 889 1.51 -67.68 -0.08
N ALA A 890 1.36 -68.97 -0.35
CA ALA A 890 2.19 -69.69 -1.31
C ALA A 890 1.33 -70.12 -2.50
N ILE A 891 1.77 -69.78 -3.72
CA ILE A 891 1.10 -70.17 -4.96
C ILE A 891 1.87 -71.35 -5.54
N HIS A 892 1.21 -72.50 -5.63
CA HIS A 892 1.79 -73.70 -6.20
C HIS A 892 1.45 -73.83 -7.68
N ILE A 893 2.49 -73.95 -8.51
CA ILE A 893 2.38 -74.26 -9.93
C ILE A 893 2.81 -75.71 -10.13
N VAL A 894 1.92 -76.53 -10.67
CA VAL A 894 2.15 -77.96 -10.89
C VAL A 894 2.43 -78.23 -12.36
N LYS A 895 3.32 -79.18 -12.65
CA LYS A 895 3.56 -79.65 -14.02
C LYS A 895 2.42 -80.59 -14.44
N GLN A 896 1.73 -80.27 -15.53
CA GLN A 896 0.67 -81.08 -16.08
C GLN A 896 1.25 -82.37 -16.65
N GLN A 897 0.90 -83.52 -16.08
CA GLN A 897 1.25 -84.82 -16.64
C GLN A 897 0.50 -85.01 -17.97
N SER A 898 1.25 -85.28 -19.03
CA SER A 898 0.69 -85.59 -20.34
C SER A 898 0.26 -87.05 -20.37
N GLU A 899 -1.05 -87.30 -20.36
CA GLU A 899 -1.59 -88.61 -20.74
C GLU A 899 -1.39 -88.83 -22.24
N ILE A 900 -0.63 -89.86 -22.59
CA ILE A 900 -0.56 -90.35 -23.96
C ILE A 900 -1.83 -91.17 -24.21
N LYS A 901 -2.82 -90.58 -24.90
CA LYS A 901 -3.93 -91.35 -25.46
C LYS A 901 -3.49 -91.95 -26.80
N TYR A 902 -3.37 -93.28 -26.86
CA TYR A 902 -3.23 -93.98 -28.13
C TYR A 902 -4.54 -93.88 -28.91
N GLN A 903 -4.46 -93.34 -30.13
CA GLN A 903 -5.57 -93.20 -31.05
C GLN A 903 -5.82 -94.55 -31.74
N GLN A 904 -6.95 -95.20 -31.46
CA GLN A 904 -7.46 -96.35 -32.22
C GLN A 904 -8.57 -95.89 -33.17
N GLU A 905 -8.22 -95.19 -34.25
CA GLU A 905 -9.12 -95.06 -35.41
C GLU A 905 -8.29 -95.04 -36.70
N THR A 906 -8.76 -95.80 -37.70
CA THR A 906 -8.13 -95.98 -39.01
C THR A 906 -8.13 -94.70 -39.83
N ILE A 907 -6.95 -94.35 -40.35
CA ILE A 907 -6.69 -93.22 -41.24
C ILE A 907 -7.54 -93.35 -42.51
N LYS A 908 -8.48 -92.42 -42.73
CA LYS A 908 -9.15 -92.21 -44.02
C LYS A 908 -8.37 -91.17 -44.83
N VAL A 909 -7.75 -91.62 -45.92
CA VAL A 909 -7.10 -90.74 -46.91
C VAL A 909 -8.18 -90.16 -47.82
N GLY A 910 -8.30 -88.83 -47.82
CA GLY A 910 -9.15 -88.09 -48.76
C GLY A 910 -8.32 -87.03 -49.46
N TYR A 911 -8.10 -87.21 -50.76
CA TYR A 911 -7.56 -86.17 -51.64
C TYR A 911 -8.58 -85.05 -51.78
N ASN A 912 -8.14 -83.79 -51.71
CA ASN A 912 -8.93 -82.70 -52.28
C ASN A 912 -8.05 -81.70 -53.02
N GLU A 913 -8.54 -81.40 -54.22
CA GLU A 913 -7.91 -80.66 -55.30
C GLU A 913 -7.66 -79.18 -54.98
N VAL A 914 -6.61 -78.68 -55.61
CA VAL A 914 -6.29 -77.25 -55.71
C VAL A 914 -7.36 -76.55 -56.56
N LYS A 915 -8.06 -75.55 -56.00
CA LYS A 915 -8.71 -74.50 -56.79
C LYS A 915 -8.10 -73.13 -56.49
N LYS A 916 -7.71 -72.50 -57.60
CA LYS A 916 -6.91 -71.29 -57.76
C LYS A 916 -7.57 -70.02 -57.22
N LYS A 917 -6.69 -69.09 -56.81
CA LYS A 917 -6.92 -67.65 -56.59
C LYS A 917 -7.74 -66.99 -57.72
N LYS A 918 -8.58 -66.05 -57.32
CA LYS A 918 -8.51 -64.66 -57.79
C LYS A 918 -8.41 -63.75 -56.58
#